data_AF-A0A3R5QX88-F1
#
_entry.id   AF-A0A3R5QX88-F1
#
_cell.length_a   1.000
_cell.length_b   1.000
_cell.length_c   1.000
_cell.angle_alpha   90.00
_cell.angle_beta   90.00
_cell.angle_gamma   90.00
#
_symmetry.space_group_name_H-M   'P 1'
#
loop_
_entity.id
_entity.type
_entity.pdbx_description
1 polymer ?
#
loop_
_entity_poly.entity_id
_entity_poly.type
_entity_poly.pdbx_seq_one_letter_code
_entity_poly.pdbx_strand_id
1 'polypeptide(L)'
;MRIIALNDKWSFTKENNEVYIEKEIEKAELVTLPHCFNAIDGQSGEGMFKGQCFYQRKLDISTEELDKYIFLEIGAASLISKVYVNGKLAGGSRCGFSMYRVFLTPFLKAGENLISIIVDNSSHKDVYPLMADFSFYGGVYREVKLIVSEALHFDLMDNGRDGIYLTQRNVVDGIFELEIRGTVVNELMETKTGKLNFRILDKEDNIVFDKTIEADIQKEFKFNLVEKINNPELWQGIESPYLYRLEAEIYSEDMLCDKKTIEVGFRTVEITPDKGVFLNGKPIKLNGVSRHQDFAKIGNALTKEHMDLDMAIIKEVGANSIRLSHYQHDDYFYTLCDREGMLVWAEIPFISIPTTIDKENRNAKEQLECLIKQAYNHTSIYCWGVQNEITIAVENENTYKMVGELVSTAKSLDSTRFIAQANIHTVANDSPLNGLTDFVGYNLYYGWYYKEIKDLGIRLDDFHAVRPKTPVMVTEYGVDTNPRLHSYEPTVKDYTEEYQLLFQDNALRTFKERDFVLGGYIWAMFDFGSEIRNEGGEKGRNQKGLVTMDRKVKKDAFYLCKAYWSKEPFVKLAGSRFVNRHKELNHIVVLSNLSNIKLYVNDKLVDETSNSEPMKSFKNVALSLGENCIRIEGCDGENTIYTDEMMLNRVDKIDESYILPKQEEKKHVTNWFEKFDLSEVKEIVVKDGYYSIYDSVEKLYEDEQAKAVFKKFFGETAEEPRFKVMMGLISIEGMSKRSMFRIPKELLGVINDELNVIPKK
;
A
#
# COMPACT_ATOMS: atom_id res chain seq x y z
N MET A 1 -33.99 2.54 -4.32
CA MET A 1 -32.95 1.50 -4.13
C MET A 1 -32.88 1.04 -2.67
N ARG A 2 -32.74 -0.27 -2.41
CA ARG A 2 -32.54 -0.88 -1.08
C ARG A 2 -31.20 -1.64 -1.05
N ILE A 3 -30.38 -1.38 -0.04
CA ILE A 3 -29.07 -2.05 0.14
C ILE A 3 -29.13 -2.90 1.42
N ILE A 4 -28.77 -4.18 1.32
CA ILE A 4 -28.83 -5.14 2.43
C ILE A 4 -27.42 -5.70 2.65
N ALA A 5 -26.86 -5.56 3.85
CA ALA A 5 -25.60 -6.20 4.20
C ALA A 5 -25.79 -7.73 4.28
N LEU A 6 -24.91 -8.48 3.62
CA LEU A 6 -24.89 -9.94 3.60
C LEU A 6 -23.60 -10.46 4.22
N ASN A 7 -23.26 -9.98 5.42
CA ASN A 7 -22.01 -10.35 6.06
C ASN A 7 -22.13 -11.58 6.98
N ASP A 8 -23.30 -11.85 7.55
CA ASP A 8 -23.49 -12.96 8.49
C ASP A 8 -23.63 -14.33 7.77
N LYS A 9 -23.79 -15.42 8.53
CA LYS A 9 -24.32 -16.73 8.07
C LYS A 9 -23.74 -17.29 6.75
N TRP A 10 -22.43 -17.19 6.51
CA TRP A 10 -21.80 -17.85 5.38
C TRP A 10 -21.27 -19.22 5.80
N SER A 11 -21.66 -20.26 5.08
CA SER A 11 -21.04 -21.58 5.16
C SER A 11 -19.72 -21.57 4.39
N PHE A 12 -18.62 -21.87 5.05
CA PHE A 12 -17.27 -21.83 4.49
C PHE A 12 -16.61 -23.21 4.51
N THR A 13 -15.81 -23.52 3.49
CA THR A 13 -14.89 -24.65 3.53
C THR A 13 -13.62 -24.40 2.72
N LYS A 14 -12.51 -24.96 3.22
CA LYS A 14 -11.23 -25.08 2.49
C LYS A 14 -11.17 -26.34 1.60
N GLU A 15 -12.17 -27.22 1.71
CA GLU A 15 -12.24 -28.41 0.86
C GLU A 15 -12.53 -28.01 -0.58
N ASN A 16 -11.56 -28.25 -1.46
CA ASN A 16 -11.69 -27.95 -2.87
C ASN A 16 -12.48 -29.06 -3.59
N ASN A 17 -13.81 -28.92 -3.63
CA ASN A 17 -14.70 -29.88 -4.28
C ASN A 17 -15.76 -29.14 -5.10
N GLU A 18 -15.70 -29.28 -6.42
CA GLU A 18 -16.61 -28.61 -7.36
C GLU A 18 -18.08 -29.00 -7.17
N VAL A 19 -18.38 -30.11 -6.48
CA VAL A 19 -19.77 -30.46 -6.12
C VAL A 19 -20.46 -29.37 -5.30
N TYR A 20 -19.68 -28.57 -4.54
CA TYR A 20 -20.16 -27.45 -3.75
C TYR A 20 -20.54 -26.22 -4.59
N ILE A 21 -20.40 -26.28 -5.92
CA ILE A 21 -21.00 -25.29 -6.80
C ILE A 21 -22.52 -25.44 -6.83
N GLU A 22 -23.00 -26.69 -6.85
CA GLU A 22 -24.42 -27.02 -7.02
C GLU A 22 -25.11 -27.46 -5.72
N LYS A 23 -24.35 -28.03 -4.78
CA LYS A 23 -24.86 -28.59 -3.53
C LYS A 23 -24.36 -27.83 -2.32
N GLU A 24 -25.13 -27.89 -1.24
CA GLU A 24 -24.72 -27.35 0.06
C GLU A 24 -23.44 -28.03 0.56
N ILE A 25 -22.57 -27.26 1.21
CA ILE A 25 -21.35 -27.76 1.85
C ILE A 25 -21.74 -28.68 3.02
N GLU A 26 -21.31 -29.94 2.96
CA GLU A 26 -21.65 -30.95 3.98
C GLU A 26 -20.97 -30.69 5.34
N LYS A 27 -19.72 -30.21 5.32
CA LYS A 27 -18.91 -29.90 6.51
C LYS A 27 -18.47 -28.44 6.47
N ALA A 28 -19.42 -27.55 6.71
CA ALA A 28 -19.18 -26.12 6.68
C ALA A 28 -18.75 -25.58 8.05
N GLU A 29 -17.82 -24.63 8.05
CA GLU A 29 -17.62 -23.67 9.12
C GLU A 29 -18.55 -22.48 8.90
N LEU A 30 -19.28 -22.05 9.93
CA LEU A 30 -20.10 -20.83 9.82
C LEU A 30 -19.23 -19.61 10.11
N VAL A 31 -19.06 -18.73 9.12
CA VAL A 31 -18.23 -17.53 9.22
C VAL A 31 -19.06 -16.26 9.03
N THR A 32 -18.53 -15.15 9.53
CA THR A 32 -19.04 -13.80 9.28
C THR A 32 -17.99 -13.03 8.51
N LEU A 33 -18.43 -12.31 7.48
CA LEU A 33 -17.58 -11.44 6.67
C LEU A 33 -17.42 -10.07 7.37
N PRO A 34 -16.30 -9.37 7.17
CA PRO A 34 -15.07 -9.79 6.49
C PRO A 34 -14.44 -11.07 7.03
N HIS A 35 -14.01 -11.98 6.14
CA HIS A 35 -13.35 -13.23 6.53
C HIS A 35 -12.09 -13.48 5.71
N CYS A 36 -11.01 -13.86 6.40
CA CYS A 36 -9.70 -14.17 5.84
C CYS A 36 -9.30 -15.58 6.29
N PHE A 37 -9.21 -16.53 5.35
CA PHE A 37 -8.83 -17.90 5.70
C PHE A 37 -7.32 -18.07 5.94
N ASN A 38 -6.56 -16.98 5.78
CA ASN A 38 -5.13 -16.87 6.07
C ASN A 38 -4.79 -15.98 7.27
N ALA A 39 -5.77 -15.68 8.12
CA ALA A 39 -5.62 -14.77 9.26
C ALA A 39 -4.47 -15.13 10.23
N ILE A 40 -4.17 -16.44 10.35
CA ILE A 40 -3.14 -16.98 11.24
C ILE A 40 -1.89 -17.42 10.47
N ASP A 41 -2.04 -18.27 9.46
CA ASP A 41 -0.90 -18.88 8.74
C ASP A 41 -0.16 -17.86 7.85
N GLY A 42 -0.85 -16.86 7.31
CA GLY A 42 -0.26 -15.74 6.58
C GLY A 42 0.55 -14.77 7.46
N GLN A 43 0.67 -15.03 8.76
CA GLN A 43 1.42 -14.20 9.72
C GLN A 43 2.38 -15.03 10.59
N SER A 44 2.46 -16.35 10.38
CA SER A 44 3.25 -17.25 11.24
C SER A 44 4.69 -17.44 10.77
N GLY A 45 4.93 -17.31 9.46
CA GLY A 45 6.20 -17.67 8.82
C GLY A 45 6.48 -19.17 8.75
N GLU A 46 5.44 -20.00 8.93
CA GLU A 46 5.51 -21.47 8.83
C GLU A 46 4.90 -22.01 7.53
N GLY A 47 4.50 -21.11 6.63
CA GLY A 47 3.85 -21.39 5.35
C GLY A 47 2.36 -21.05 5.39
N MET A 48 1.87 -20.46 4.30
CA MET A 48 0.47 -20.05 4.13
C MET A 48 -0.30 -21.01 3.20
N PHE A 49 -1.53 -21.36 3.58
CA PHE A 49 -2.43 -22.09 2.68
C PHE A 49 -2.73 -21.25 1.43
N LYS A 50 -2.59 -21.89 0.26
CA LYS A 50 -2.91 -21.32 -1.06
C LYS A 50 -3.78 -22.29 -1.82
N GLY A 51 -4.96 -21.84 -2.23
CA GLY A 51 -5.89 -22.67 -2.99
C GLY A 51 -7.28 -22.09 -3.09
N GLN A 52 -8.15 -22.87 -3.71
CA GLN A 52 -9.55 -22.54 -3.89
C GLN A 52 -10.35 -22.89 -2.63
N CYS A 53 -11.25 -21.99 -2.23
CA CYS A 53 -12.18 -22.13 -1.12
C CYS A 53 -13.59 -21.69 -1.51
N PHE A 54 -14.58 -22.15 -0.76
CA PHE A 54 -15.99 -21.96 -1.06
C PHE A 54 -16.70 -21.25 0.10
N TYR A 55 -17.52 -20.25 -0.24
CA TYR A 55 -18.45 -19.59 0.65
C TYR A 55 -19.87 -19.78 0.09
N GLN A 56 -20.83 -20.16 0.92
CA GLN A 56 -22.22 -20.34 0.53
C GLN A 56 -23.17 -19.61 1.46
N ARG A 57 -24.21 -19.02 0.89
CA ARG A 57 -25.33 -18.44 1.63
C ARG A 57 -26.63 -18.69 0.89
N LYS A 58 -27.68 -19.00 1.64
CA LYS A 58 -29.05 -19.09 1.13
C LYS A 58 -29.75 -17.74 1.23
N LEU A 59 -30.43 -17.34 0.17
CA LEU A 59 -31.27 -16.15 0.12
C LEU A 59 -32.69 -16.56 -0.24
N ASP A 60 -33.67 -16.09 0.53
CA ASP A 60 -35.08 -16.23 0.18
C ASP A 60 -35.51 -14.99 -0.60
N ILE A 61 -36.06 -15.20 -1.80
CA ILE A 61 -36.47 -14.14 -2.73
C ILE A 61 -37.97 -14.26 -2.98
N SER A 62 -38.72 -13.22 -2.62
CA SER A 62 -40.16 -13.14 -2.88
C SER A 62 -40.45 -13.03 -4.37
N THR A 63 -41.69 -13.32 -4.78
CA THR A 63 -42.10 -13.16 -6.19
C THR A 63 -42.03 -11.70 -6.62
N GLU A 64 -42.36 -10.76 -5.73
CA GLU A 64 -42.29 -9.32 -5.98
C GLU A 64 -40.84 -8.81 -6.16
N GLU A 65 -39.87 -9.45 -5.51
CA GLU A 65 -38.45 -9.10 -5.68
C GLU A 65 -37.88 -9.55 -7.02
N LEU A 66 -38.48 -10.56 -7.68
CA LEU A 66 -38.05 -10.97 -9.02
C LEU A 66 -38.36 -9.93 -10.10
N ASP A 67 -39.29 -9.01 -9.83
CA ASP A 67 -39.58 -7.87 -10.71
C ASP A 67 -38.56 -6.73 -10.53
N LYS A 68 -37.59 -6.88 -9.61
CA LYS A 68 -36.54 -5.90 -9.34
C LYS A 68 -35.19 -6.32 -9.93
N TYR A 69 -34.27 -5.37 -9.93
CA TYR A 69 -32.91 -5.55 -10.45
C TYR A 69 -31.95 -5.76 -9.29
N ILE A 70 -31.56 -7.01 -9.08
CA ILE A 70 -30.82 -7.45 -7.91
C ILE A 70 -29.37 -7.68 -8.30
N PHE A 71 -28.46 -7.06 -7.56
CA PHE A 71 -27.01 -7.19 -7.74
C PHE A 71 -26.36 -7.66 -6.44
N LEU A 72 -25.30 -8.46 -6.58
CA LEU A 72 -24.38 -8.77 -5.49
C LEU A 72 -23.16 -7.87 -5.62
N GLU A 73 -22.93 -6.99 -4.65
CA GLU A 73 -21.72 -6.20 -4.52
C GLU A 73 -20.77 -6.91 -3.55
N ILE A 74 -19.57 -7.24 -4.01
CA ILE A 74 -18.52 -7.85 -3.19
C ILE A 74 -17.40 -6.82 -3.06
N GLY A 75 -17.13 -6.36 -1.84
CA GLY A 75 -16.18 -5.27 -1.59
C GLY A 75 -14.74 -5.62 -1.97
N ALA A 76 -14.35 -6.89 -1.81
CA ALA A 76 -13.14 -7.50 -2.36
C ALA A 76 -13.14 -9.00 -2.03
N ALA A 77 -12.62 -9.80 -2.96
CA ALA A 77 -12.37 -11.23 -2.76
C ALA A 77 -11.04 -11.61 -3.40
N SER A 78 -10.08 -12.06 -2.59
CA SER A 78 -8.67 -12.19 -2.99
C SER A 78 -8.27 -13.64 -3.28
N LEU A 79 -7.62 -13.97 -4.41
CA LEU A 79 -7.17 -13.07 -5.48
C LEU A 79 -8.08 -13.10 -6.72
N ILE A 80 -8.70 -14.25 -6.98
CA ILE A 80 -9.70 -14.45 -8.03
C ILE A 80 -11.00 -14.90 -7.37
N SER A 81 -12.13 -14.41 -7.86
CA SER A 81 -13.44 -14.85 -7.39
C SER A 81 -14.42 -15.13 -8.52
N LYS A 82 -15.29 -16.12 -8.29
CA LYS A 82 -16.43 -16.47 -9.16
C LYS A 82 -17.68 -16.61 -8.31
N VAL A 83 -18.80 -16.10 -8.82
CA VAL A 83 -20.11 -16.13 -8.17
C VAL A 83 -21.03 -17.05 -8.96
N TYR A 84 -21.64 -18.00 -8.25
CA TYR A 84 -22.64 -18.90 -8.77
C TYR A 84 -23.97 -18.71 -8.04
N VAL A 85 -25.07 -18.84 -8.76
CA VAL A 85 -26.43 -18.80 -8.23
C VAL A 85 -27.15 -20.07 -8.69
N ASN A 86 -27.59 -20.88 -7.75
CA ASN A 86 -28.26 -22.16 -8.04
C ASN A 86 -27.44 -23.04 -9.01
N GLY A 87 -26.12 -23.09 -8.82
CA GLY A 87 -25.18 -23.85 -9.67
C GLY A 87 -24.77 -23.18 -11.00
N LYS A 88 -25.35 -22.03 -11.37
CA LYS A 88 -25.01 -21.32 -12.61
C LYS A 88 -24.03 -20.18 -12.37
N LEU A 89 -22.99 -20.07 -13.19
CA LEU A 89 -22.02 -18.97 -13.13
C LEU A 89 -22.72 -17.65 -13.49
N ALA A 90 -22.72 -16.71 -12.55
CA ALA A 90 -23.33 -15.39 -12.71
C ALA A 90 -22.30 -14.29 -13.01
N GLY A 91 -21.07 -14.40 -12.49
CA GLY A 91 -20.02 -13.42 -12.70
C GLY A 91 -18.77 -13.70 -11.87
N GLY A 92 -17.84 -12.74 -11.82
CA GLY A 92 -16.59 -12.88 -11.06
C GLY A 92 -15.62 -11.73 -11.27
N SER A 93 -14.44 -11.81 -10.65
CA SER A 93 -13.37 -10.82 -10.74
C SER A 93 -11.99 -11.47 -10.61
N ARG A 94 -10.99 -10.86 -11.25
CA ARG A 94 -9.56 -11.18 -11.10
C ARG A 94 -8.78 -10.03 -10.41
N CYS A 95 -9.51 -9.13 -9.75
CA CYS A 95 -8.99 -7.93 -9.09
C CYS A 95 -9.20 -8.07 -7.58
N GLY A 96 -8.26 -8.77 -6.90
CA GLY A 96 -8.41 -9.17 -5.50
C GLY A 96 -8.51 -8.04 -4.47
N PHE A 97 -8.38 -6.78 -4.88
CA PHE A 97 -8.40 -5.58 -4.03
C PHE A 97 -9.51 -4.59 -4.36
N SER A 98 -10.28 -4.89 -5.40
CA SER A 98 -11.31 -4.00 -5.92
C SER A 98 -12.71 -4.55 -5.65
N MET A 99 -13.67 -3.65 -5.50
CA MET A 99 -15.07 -4.02 -5.47
C MET A 99 -15.51 -4.48 -6.87
N TYR A 100 -16.45 -5.42 -6.93
CA TYR A 100 -17.15 -5.74 -8.18
C TYR A 100 -18.61 -6.09 -7.90
N ARG A 101 -19.45 -5.95 -8.94
CA ARG A 101 -20.87 -6.29 -8.89
C ARG A 101 -21.22 -7.41 -9.85
N VAL A 102 -22.19 -8.24 -9.48
CA VAL A 102 -22.75 -9.29 -10.31
C VAL A 102 -24.26 -9.12 -10.37
N PHE A 103 -24.82 -9.00 -11.58
CA PHE A 103 -26.26 -8.94 -11.79
C PHE A 103 -26.89 -10.33 -11.57
N LEU A 104 -27.72 -10.46 -10.54
CA LEU A 104 -28.25 -11.74 -10.07
C LEU A 104 -29.62 -12.09 -10.65
N THR A 105 -30.47 -11.10 -10.97
CA THR A 105 -31.88 -11.34 -11.36
C THR A 105 -32.05 -12.47 -12.38
N PRO A 106 -31.25 -12.60 -13.46
CA PRO A 106 -31.41 -13.67 -14.45
C PRO A 106 -31.21 -15.10 -13.92
N PHE A 107 -30.66 -15.24 -12.71
CA PHE A 107 -30.31 -16.53 -12.10
C PHE A 107 -31.17 -16.87 -10.87
N LEU A 108 -31.97 -15.92 -10.40
CA LEU A 108 -32.83 -16.07 -9.22
C LEU A 108 -34.15 -16.76 -9.56
N LYS A 109 -34.75 -17.41 -8.57
CA LYS A 109 -36.11 -17.96 -8.59
C LYS A 109 -36.85 -17.55 -7.32
N ALA A 110 -38.18 -17.67 -7.31
CA ALA A 110 -38.95 -17.41 -6.10
C ALA A 110 -38.63 -18.48 -5.04
N GLY A 111 -38.58 -18.07 -3.77
CA GLY A 111 -38.17 -18.89 -2.65
C GLY A 111 -36.65 -18.92 -2.46
N GLU A 112 -36.15 -20.06 -1.98
CA GLU A 112 -34.75 -20.24 -1.63
C GLU A 112 -33.82 -20.31 -2.86
N ASN A 113 -32.75 -19.51 -2.82
CA ASN A 113 -31.66 -19.48 -3.77
C ASN A 113 -30.33 -19.73 -3.07
N LEU A 114 -29.48 -20.59 -3.64
CA LEU A 114 -28.13 -20.82 -3.14
C LEU A 114 -27.14 -19.91 -3.87
N ILE A 115 -26.46 -19.05 -3.12
CA ILE A 115 -25.37 -18.21 -3.63
C ILE A 115 -24.04 -18.83 -3.19
N SER A 116 -23.17 -19.11 -4.15
CA SER A 116 -21.83 -19.64 -3.91
C SER A 116 -20.78 -18.66 -4.41
N ILE A 117 -19.89 -18.21 -3.52
CA ILE A 117 -18.71 -17.41 -3.86
C ILE A 117 -17.48 -18.31 -3.73
N ILE A 118 -16.80 -18.54 -4.85
CA ILE A 118 -15.56 -19.29 -4.90
C ILE A 118 -14.42 -18.28 -4.92
N VAL A 119 -13.40 -18.51 -4.10
CA VAL A 119 -12.24 -17.62 -3.97
C VAL A 119 -10.96 -18.44 -4.09
N ASP A 120 -9.97 -17.95 -4.85
CA ASP A 120 -8.70 -18.62 -5.11
C ASP A 120 -7.52 -17.66 -4.91
N ASN A 121 -6.62 -17.99 -3.99
CA ASN A 121 -5.35 -17.27 -3.76
C ASN A 121 -4.12 -18.10 -4.17
N SER A 122 -4.30 -19.13 -4.99
CA SER A 122 -3.19 -19.88 -5.57
C SER A 122 -2.32 -19.00 -6.48
N SER A 123 -1.11 -19.46 -6.79
CA SER A 123 -0.18 -18.68 -7.60
C SER A 123 -0.60 -18.69 -9.07
N HIS A 124 -0.97 -17.53 -9.58
CA HIS A 124 -1.23 -17.29 -11.00
C HIS A 124 -0.08 -16.48 -11.62
N LYS A 125 0.20 -16.68 -12.91
CA LYS A 125 1.30 -15.99 -13.62
C LYS A 125 0.86 -14.67 -14.26
N ASP A 126 -0.43 -14.37 -14.23
CA ASP A 126 -1.10 -13.25 -14.90
C ASP A 126 -2.05 -12.47 -13.98
N VAL A 127 -2.08 -12.76 -12.68
CA VAL A 127 -2.88 -12.01 -11.69
C VAL A 127 -1.95 -11.44 -10.64
N TYR A 128 -1.87 -10.12 -10.59
CA TYR A 128 -1.01 -9.42 -9.65
C TYR A 128 -1.64 -9.35 -8.25
N PRO A 129 -0.83 -9.41 -7.17
CA PRO A 129 0.64 -9.46 -7.16
C PRO A 129 1.21 -10.85 -7.50
N LEU A 130 2.32 -10.87 -8.26
CA LEU A 130 3.03 -12.12 -8.62
C LEU A 130 4.12 -12.48 -7.61
N MET A 131 4.80 -11.47 -7.07
CA MET A 131 5.85 -11.59 -6.07
C MET A 131 5.93 -10.28 -5.27
N ALA A 132 5.85 -10.35 -3.95
CA ALA A 132 6.02 -9.21 -3.07
C ALA A 132 6.33 -9.66 -1.63
N ASP A 133 6.76 -8.71 -0.80
CA ASP A 133 7.10 -8.91 0.61
C ASP A 133 5.90 -8.71 1.55
N PHE A 134 4.71 -9.19 1.16
CA PHE A 134 3.53 -9.23 2.02
C PHE A 134 2.72 -10.49 1.73
N SER A 135 1.95 -10.95 2.71
CA SER A 135 1.13 -12.15 2.55
C SER A 135 -0.09 -11.91 1.65
N PHE A 136 -0.29 -12.80 0.68
CA PHE A 136 -1.45 -12.75 -0.24
C PHE A 136 -2.65 -13.46 0.40
N TYR A 137 -3.22 -12.78 1.40
CA TYR A 137 -4.36 -13.25 2.16
C TYR A 137 -5.55 -13.58 1.24
N GLY A 138 -6.07 -14.80 1.34
CA GLY A 138 -7.27 -15.24 0.61
C GLY A 138 -8.55 -15.16 1.44
N GLY A 139 -9.66 -14.94 0.75
CA GLY A 139 -11.00 -14.90 1.33
C GLY A 139 -11.88 -13.76 0.81
N VAL A 140 -13.11 -13.69 1.31
CA VAL A 140 -14.02 -12.55 1.11
C VAL A 140 -13.80 -11.59 2.28
N TYR A 141 -12.75 -10.79 2.16
CA TYR A 141 -12.18 -10.02 3.27
C TYR A 141 -12.69 -8.58 3.36
N ARG A 142 -13.71 -8.22 2.56
CA ARG A 142 -14.50 -7.00 2.71
C ARG A 142 -15.98 -7.34 2.63
N GLU A 143 -16.82 -6.37 2.99
CA GLU A 143 -18.27 -6.55 3.07
C GLU A 143 -18.90 -7.01 1.75
N VAL A 144 -19.99 -7.78 1.88
CA VAL A 144 -20.85 -8.17 0.75
C VAL A 144 -22.23 -7.55 0.96
N LYS A 145 -22.82 -7.03 -0.11
CA LYS A 145 -24.14 -6.40 -0.08
C LYS A 145 -25.02 -6.91 -1.21
N LEU A 146 -26.31 -7.02 -0.93
CA LEU A 146 -27.36 -7.15 -1.93
C LEU A 146 -27.89 -5.76 -2.26
N ILE A 147 -27.84 -5.37 -3.53
CA ILE A 147 -28.42 -4.12 -4.02
C ILE A 147 -29.69 -4.49 -4.77
N VAL A 148 -30.84 -4.00 -4.29
CA VAL A 148 -32.14 -4.16 -4.95
C VAL A 148 -32.53 -2.81 -5.53
N SER A 149 -32.45 -2.71 -6.85
CA SER A 149 -32.68 -1.48 -7.61
C SER A 149 -34.04 -1.49 -8.31
N GLU A 150 -34.57 -0.28 -8.51
CA GLU A 150 -35.61 -0.04 -9.51
C GLU A 150 -35.01 -0.11 -10.92
N ALA A 151 -35.87 -0.17 -11.94
CA ALA A 151 -35.44 -0.23 -13.34
C ALA A 151 -34.58 0.95 -13.79
N LEU A 152 -34.84 2.13 -13.24
CA LEU A 152 -34.10 3.35 -13.53
C LEU A 152 -33.12 3.64 -12.40
N HIS A 153 -31.83 3.60 -12.68
CA HIS A 153 -30.79 3.79 -11.67
C HIS A 153 -29.49 4.34 -12.26
N PHE A 154 -28.62 4.90 -11.42
CA PHE A 154 -27.25 5.20 -11.85
C PHE A 154 -26.53 3.90 -12.19
N ASP A 155 -25.66 3.92 -13.20
CA ASP A 155 -25.01 2.70 -13.70
C ASP A 155 -24.26 1.96 -12.57
N LEU A 156 -24.74 0.76 -12.25
CA LEU A 156 -24.15 -0.10 -11.22
C LEU A 156 -23.05 -1.00 -11.79
N MET A 157 -22.94 -1.11 -13.11
CA MET A 157 -22.06 -2.06 -13.80
C MET A 157 -20.91 -1.37 -14.55
N ASP A 158 -20.69 -0.07 -14.29
CA ASP A 158 -19.62 0.71 -14.90
C ASP A 158 -18.22 0.46 -14.29
N ASN A 159 -18.03 -0.57 -13.45
CA ASN A 159 -16.83 -0.82 -12.64
C ASN A 159 -16.47 0.29 -11.62
N GLY A 160 -17.25 1.36 -11.53
CA GLY A 160 -17.14 2.43 -10.55
C GLY A 160 -17.95 2.14 -9.29
N ARG A 161 -17.71 2.97 -8.27
CA ARG A 161 -18.44 2.88 -7.00
C ARG A 161 -19.84 3.47 -7.13
N ASP A 162 -19.93 4.71 -7.62
CA ASP A 162 -21.16 5.49 -7.51
C ASP A 162 -21.96 5.58 -8.82
N GLY A 163 -21.36 5.25 -9.97
CA GLY A 163 -21.92 5.55 -11.30
C GLY A 163 -21.88 7.04 -11.67
N ILE A 164 -21.26 7.86 -10.81
CA ILE A 164 -21.15 9.32 -10.90
C ILE A 164 -19.72 9.71 -10.59
N TYR A 165 -19.17 10.63 -11.38
CA TYR A 165 -17.81 11.13 -11.26
C TYR A 165 -17.81 12.65 -11.11
N LEU A 166 -17.10 13.13 -10.10
CA LEU A 166 -16.98 14.55 -9.76
C LEU A 166 -15.59 15.07 -10.12
N THR A 167 -15.53 15.96 -11.10
CA THR A 167 -14.27 16.60 -11.52
C THR A 167 -14.27 18.06 -11.11
N GLN A 168 -13.31 18.48 -10.30
CA GLN A 168 -13.14 19.88 -9.93
C GLN A 168 -12.00 20.53 -10.71
N ARG A 169 -12.15 21.83 -11.00
CA ARG A 169 -11.07 22.64 -11.58
C ARG A 169 -11.12 24.05 -11.01
N ASN A 170 -9.99 24.53 -10.50
CA ASN A 170 -9.85 25.96 -10.27
C ASN A 170 -9.66 26.67 -11.62
N VAL A 171 -10.53 27.62 -11.95
CA VAL A 171 -10.51 28.32 -13.25
C VAL A 171 -9.88 29.69 -13.12
N VAL A 172 -10.19 30.39 -12.04
CA VAL A 172 -9.57 31.65 -11.60
C VAL A 172 -9.60 31.70 -10.07
N ASP A 173 -8.89 32.67 -9.48
CA ASP A 173 -8.90 32.88 -8.02
C ASP A 173 -10.32 32.97 -7.47
N GLY A 174 -10.62 32.11 -6.50
CA GLY A 174 -11.93 32.05 -5.85
C GLY A 174 -13.05 31.44 -6.68
N ILE A 175 -12.82 30.90 -7.88
CA ILE A 175 -13.88 30.25 -8.68
C ILE A 175 -13.45 28.85 -9.11
N PHE A 176 -14.24 27.86 -8.68
CA PHE A 176 -14.11 26.47 -9.10
C PHE A 176 -15.24 26.09 -10.05
N GLU A 177 -14.93 25.25 -11.04
CA GLU A 177 -15.92 24.49 -11.79
C GLU A 177 -16.01 23.08 -11.22
N LEU A 178 -17.23 22.60 -11.00
CA LEU A 178 -17.53 21.21 -10.68
C LEU A 178 -18.27 20.58 -11.86
N GLU A 179 -17.61 19.65 -12.53
CA GLU A 179 -18.21 18.77 -13.53
C GLU A 179 -18.79 17.53 -12.83
N ILE A 180 -20.06 17.23 -13.10
CA ILE A 180 -20.77 16.05 -12.63
C ILE A 180 -21.17 15.24 -13.85
N ARG A 181 -20.57 14.06 -14.00
CA ARG A 181 -20.83 13.17 -15.14
C ARG A 181 -21.18 11.76 -14.69
N GLY A 182 -21.98 11.07 -15.48
CA GLY A 182 -22.36 9.69 -15.21
C GLY A 182 -23.36 9.17 -16.23
N THR A 183 -23.85 7.96 -15.98
CA THR A 183 -24.84 7.29 -16.82
C THR A 183 -26.01 6.85 -15.97
N VAL A 184 -27.23 7.11 -16.45
CA VAL A 184 -28.44 6.47 -15.95
C VAL A 184 -28.81 5.32 -16.88
N VAL A 185 -29.09 4.16 -16.30
CA VAL A 185 -29.52 2.95 -16.99
C VAL A 185 -31.02 2.76 -16.78
N ASN A 186 -31.72 2.40 -17.86
CA ASN A 186 -33.08 1.89 -17.83
C ASN A 186 -33.05 0.41 -18.25
N GLU A 187 -33.39 -0.46 -17.31
CA GLU A 187 -33.38 -1.90 -17.51
C GLU A 187 -34.67 -2.45 -18.16
N LEU A 188 -35.63 -1.58 -18.49
CA LEU A 188 -36.84 -1.94 -19.25
C LEU A 188 -36.60 -1.82 -20.75
N MET A 189 -37.46 -2.47 -21.53
CA MET A 189 -37.46 -2.34 -23.00
C MET A 189 -38.12 -1.04 -23.48
N GLU A 190 -39.03 -0.49 -22.68
CA GLU A 190 -39.73 0.76 -22.95
C GLU A 190 -38.93 1.97 -22.47
N THR A 191 -39.09 3.08 -23.18
CA THR A 191 -38.49 4.36 -22.77
C THR A 191 -39.20 4.89 -21.52
N LYS A 192 -38.42 5.35 -20.54
CA LYS A 192 -38.92 6.03 -19.34
C LYS A 192 -38.39 7.45 -19.29
N THR A 193 -39.26 8.41 -18.93
CA THR A 193 -38.83 9.78 -18.66
C THR A 193 -38.29 9.85 -17.23
N GLY A 194 -37.00 10.17 -17.11
CA GLY A 194 -36.31 10.36 -15.83
C GLY A 194 -36.06 11.84 -15.54
N LYS A 195 -36.31 12.25 -14.30
CA LYS A 195 -35.94 13.56 -13.76
C LYS A 195 -34.76 13.39 -12.79
N LEU A 196 -33.58 13.83 -13.21
CA LEU A 196 -32.33 13.75 -12.46
C LEU A 196 -32.13 15.06 -11.71
N ASN A 197 -32.16 15.03 -10.39
CA ASN A 197 -31.89 16.18 -9.53
C ASN A 197 -30.50 16.08 -8.93
N PHE A 198 -29.71 17.15 -9.03
CA PHE A 198 -28.37 17.28 -8.47
C PHE A 198 -28.33 18.49 -7.54
N ARG A 199 -28.01 18.27 -6.28
CA ARG A 199 -27.90 19.30 -5.26
C ARG A 199 -26.57 19.20 -4.53
N ILE A 200 -25.81 20.30 -4.49
CA ILE A 200 -24.64 20.40 -3.59
C ILE A 200 -25.08 21.12 -2.33
N LEU A 201 -24.77 20.50 -1.19
CA LEU A 201 -25.00 21.00 0.15
C LEU A 201 -23.67 21.35 0.83
N ASP A 202 -23.66 22.42 1.61
CA ASP A 202 -22.59 22.71 2.56
C ASP A 202 -22.73 21.87 3.85
N LYS A 203 -21.86 22.11 4.84
CA LYS A 203 -21.86 21.35 6.11
C LYS A 203 -23.07 21.67 7.01
N GLU A 204 -23.76 22.77 6.76
CA GLU A 204 -24.95 23.23 7.49
C GLU A 204 -26.23 22.83 6.75
N ASP A 205 -26.12 21.99 5.71
CA ASP A 205 -27.19 21.57 4.81
C ASP A 205 -27.83 22.72 4.00
N ASN A 206 -27.13 23.85 3.82
CA ASN A 206 -27.56 24.90 2.89
C ASN A 206 -27.27 24.49 1.44
N ILE A 207 -28.17 24.87 0.53
CA ILE A 207 -28.04 24.59 -0.90
C ILE A 207 -27.03 25.55 -1.54
N VAL A 208 -25.92 25.00 -2.05
CA VAL A 208 -24.93 25.73 -2.86
C VAL A 208 -25.43 25.85 -4.31
N PHE A 209 -25.96 24.77 -4.87
CA PHE A 209 -26.75 24.79 -6.10
C PHE A 209 -27.74 23.62 -6.15
N ASP A 210 -28.77 23.78 -6.98
CA ASP A 210 -29.78 22.76 -7.29
C ASP A 210 -30.08 22.79 -8.79
N LYS A 211 -29.95 21.64 -9.47
CA LYS A 211 -30.14 21.49 -10.91
C LYS A 211 -30.94 20.25 -11.23
N THR A 212 -31.83 20.37 -12.20
CA THR A 212 -32.63 19.28 -12.72
C THR A 212 -32.37 19.08 -14.20
N ILE A 213 -32.19 17.82 -14.61
CA ILE A 213 -32.18 17.40 -16.01
C ILE A 213 -33.35 16.44 -16.21
N GLU A 214 -34.18 16.70 -17.21
CA GLU A 214 -35.20 15.75 -17.65
C GLU A 214 -34.74 15.08 -18.95
N ALA A 215 -34.87 13.76 -19.02
CA ALA A 215 -34.45 12.99 -20.19
C ALA A 215 -35.36 11.79 -20.41
N ASP A 216 -35.60 11.45 -21.68
CA ASP A 216 -36.20 10.18 -22.07
C ASP A 216 -35.10 9.13 -22.21
N ILE A 217 -35.19 8.07 -21.40
CA ILE A 217 -34.13 7.08 -21.20
C ILE A 217 -34.62 5.76 -21.77
N GLN A 218 -34.14 5.41 -22.97
CA GLN A 218 -34.49 4.13 -23.59
C GLN A 218 -33.70 2.98 -22.95
N LYS A 219 -32.36 3.07 -22.97
CA LYS A 219 -31.47 2.08 -22.37
C LYS A 219 -30.43 2.73 -21.47
N GLU A 220 -29.77 3.76 -21.99
CA GLU A 220 -28.82 4.56 -21.24
C GLU A 220 -29.00 6.04 -21.56
N PHE A 221 -28.72 6.91 -20.59
CA PHE A 221 -28.61 8.34 -20.77
C PHE A 221 -27.35 8.85 -20.07
N LYS A 222 -26.44 9.43 -20.83
CA LYS A 222 -25.19 10.02 -20.33
C LYS A 222 -25.43 11.50 -20.04
N PHE A 223 -25.22 11.90 -18.80
CA PHE A 223 -25.32 13.30 -18.39
C PHE A 223 -23.93 13.89 -18.16
N ASN A 224 -23.80 15.19 -18.44
CA ASN A 224 -22.67 16.00 -18.06
C ASN A 224 -23.17 17.39 -17.67
N LEU A 225 -23.00 17.75 -16.40
CA LEU A 225 -23.39 19.04 -15.82
C LEU A 225 -22.13 19.74 -15.33
N VAL A 226 -21.95 21.02 -15.68
CA VAL A 226 -20.84 21.83 -15.20
C VAL A 226 -21.40 23.05 -14.48
N GLU A 227 -21.07 23.20 -13.20
CA GLU A 227 -21.52 24.32 -12.38
C GLU A 227 -20.35 25.09 -11.75
N LYS A 228 -20.50 26.41 -11.63
CA LYS A 228 -19.51 27.29 -11.02
C LYS A 228 -19.81 27.47 -9.54
N ILE A 229 -18.79 27.24 -8.71
CA ILE A 229 -18.82 27.44 -7.27
C ILE A 229 -17.95 28.64 -6.94
N ASN A 230 -18.59 29.71 -6.47
CA ASN A 230 -17.92 30.95 -6.12
C ASN A 230 -17.47 30.92 -4.66
N ASN A 231 -16.20 31.22 -4.44
CA ASN A 231 -15.50 31.26 -3.16
C ASN A 231 -15.82 30.05 -2.27
N PRO A 232 -15.64 28.79 -2.75
CA PRO A 232 -15.87 27.63 -1.92
C PRO A 232 -14.92 27.63 -0.72
N GLU A 233 -15.37 27.10 0.41
CA GLU A 233 -14.46 26.74 1.49
C GLU A 233 -13.59 25.57 1.02
N LEU A 234 -12.27 25.79 1.02
CA LEU A 234 -11.34 24.84 0.45
C LEU A 234 -11.08 23.68 1.40
N TRP A 235 -10.91 22.50 0.84
CA TRP A 235 -10.26 21.40 1.52
C TRP A 235 -8.77 21.73 1.65
N GLN A 236 -8.34 22.06 2.86
CA GLN A 236 -6.97 22.49 3.21
C GLN A 236 -6.22 21.40 3.97
N GLY A 237 -6.44 20.13 3.59
CA GLY A 237 -5.80 18.99 4.22
C GLY A 237 -6.08 18.94 5.72
N ILE A 238 -5.09 18.54 6.51
CA ILE A 238 -5.20 18.39 7.97
C ILE A 238 -5.60 19.70 8.70
N GLU A 239 -5.41 20.87 8.08
CA GLU A 239 -5.75 22.15 8.72
C GLU A 239 -7.25 22.45 8.65
N SER A 240 -7.91 22.07 7.54
CA SER A 240 -9.36 22.18 7.37
C SER A 240 -9.83 21.21 6.28
N PRO A 241 -10.24 19.98 6.62
CA PRO A 241 -10.72 19.00 5.65
C PRO A 241 -12.18 19.29 5.27
N TYR A 242 -12.45 20.44 4.64
CA TYR A 242 -13.81 20.83 4.26
C TYR A 242 -14.36 19.97 3.12
N LEU A 243 -15.52 19.35 3.35
CA LEU A 243 -16.25 18.55 2.38
C LEU A 243 -17.67 19.09 2.23
N TYR A 244 -18.07 19.29 0.99
CA TYR A 244 -19.46 19.47 0.56
C TYR A 244 -20.08 18.10 0.27
N ARG A 245 -21.41 18.06 0.14
CA ARG A 245 -22.16 16.82 -0.16
C ARG A 245 -23.01 16.99 -1.41
N LEU A 246 -22.74 16.19 -2.43
CA LEU A 246 -23.64 16.01 -3.57
C LEU A 246 -24.75 15.04 -3.18
N GLU A 247 -25.99 15.45 -3.40
CA GLU A 247 -27.15 14.57 -3.49
C GLU A 247 -27.57 14.47 -4.96
N ALA A 248 -27.54 13.26 -5.52
CA ALA A 248 -28.00 12.97 -6.87
C ALA A 248 -29.18 12.00 -6.78
N GLU A 249 -30.33 12.40 -7.31
CA GLU A 249 -31.59 11.66 -7.21
C GLU A 249 -32.23 11.47 -8.58
N ILE A 250 -32.83 10.31 -8.80
CA ILE A 250 -33.56 9.99 -10.04
C ILE A 250 -35.03 9.78 -9.69
N TYR A 251 -35.91 10.52 -10.34
CA TYR A 251 -37.36 10.36 -10.24
C TYR A 251 -37.96 9.91 -11.57
N SER A 252 -38.99 9.06 -11.52
CA SER A 252 -39.84 8.72 -12.65
C SER A 252 -41.29 8.74 -12.16
N GLU A 253 -42.18 9.49 -12.83
CA GLU A 253 -43.60 9.63 -12.41
C GLU A 253 -43.74 10.00 -10.92
N ASP A 254 -42.92 10.96 -10.44
CA ASP A 254 -42.81 11.40 -9.05
C ASP A 254 -42.34 10.35 -8.01
N MET A 255 -42.00 9.13 -8.44
CA MET A 255 -41.39 8.10 -7.61
C MET A 255 -39.86 8.23 -7.61
N LEU A 256 -39.24 8.27 -6.43
CA LEU A 256 -37.78 8.20 -6.27
C LEU A 256 -37.26 6.78 -6.62
N CYS A 257 -36.52 6.66 -7.71
CA CYS A 257 -35.97 5.38 -8.18
C CYS A 257 -34.61 5.07 -7.53
N ASP A 258 -33.71 6.05 -7.54
CA ASP A 258 -32.34 5.92 -7.02
C ASP A 258 -31.83 7.23 -6.39
N LYS A 259 -30.91 7.10 -5.44
CA LYS A 259 -30.25 8.20 -4.74
C LYS A 259 -28.79 7.86 -4.47
N LYS A 260 -27.89 8.79 -4.78
CA LYS A 260 -26.47 8.76 -4.40
C LYS A 260 -26.11 9.98 -3.58
N THR A 261 -25.20 9.77 -2.63
CA THR A 261 -24.63 10.82 -1.80
C THR A 261 -23.12 10.71 -1.86
N ILE A 262 -22.45 11.77 -2.34
CA ILE A 262 -21.01 11.78 -2.61
C ILE A 262 -20.41 13.02 -1.96
N GLU A 263 -19.35 12.85 -1.18
CA GLU A 263 -18.61 13.96 -0.56
C GLU A 263 -17.57 14.51 -1.55
N VAL A 264 -17.36 15.83 -1.57
CA VAL A 264 -16.38 16.49 -2.43
C VAL A 264 -15.79 17.72 -1.74
N GLY A 265 -14.46 17.87 -1.75
CA GLY A 265 -13.78 19.06 -1.24
C GLY A 265 -13.04 19.79 -2.35
N PHE A 266 -13.08 21.13 -2.35
CA PHE A 266 -12.42 21.94 -3.38
C PHE A 266 -10.95 22.20 -3.03
N ARG A 267 -10.02 21.81 -3.89
CA ARG A 267 -8.57 22.03 -3.68
C ARG A 267 -7.78 22.08 -4.99
N THR A 268 -6.57 22.60 -4.88
CA THR A 268 -5.51 22.48 -5.89
C THR A 268 -4.27 21.86 -5.25
N VAL A 269 -3.58 20.99 -6.00
CA VAL A 269 -2.27 20.46 -5.61
C VAL A 269 -1.31 20.75 -6.76
N GLU A 270 -0.19 21.38 -6.43
CA GLU A 270 0.89 21.67 -7.36
C GLU A 270 2.17 20.97 -6.88
N ILE A 271 2.92 20.41 -7.82
CA ILE A 271 4.21 19.78 -7.57
C ILE A 271 5.23 20.47 -8.47
N THR A 272 6.29 20.97 -7.85
CA THR A 272 7.41 21.63 -8.53
C THR A 272 8.69 20.84 -8.29
N PRO A 273 9.61 20.78 -9.27
CA PRO A 273 10.84 20.03 -9.13
C PRO A 273 11.85 20.67 -8.16
N ASP A 274 11.69 21.96 -7.84
CA ASP A 274 12.63 22.76 -7.04
C ASP A 274 12.08 23.19 -5.68
N LYS A 275 10.76 23.44 -5.56
CA LYS A 275 10.14 23.99 -4.33
C LYS A 275 9.22 23.00 -3.60
N GLY A 276 9.06 21.79 -4.12
CA GLY A 276 8.24 20.76 -3.51
C GLY A 276 6.76 20.90 -3.84
N VAL A 277 5.91 20.63 -2.84
CA VAL A 277 4.45 20.49 -3.00
C VAL A 277 3.73 21.72 -2.45
N PHE A 278 2.66 22.13 -3.13
CA PHE A 278 1.75 23.17 -2.65
C PHE A 278 0.32 22.65 -2.59
N LEU A 279 -0.38 22.93 -1.49
CA LEU A 279 -1.81 22.68 -1.34
C LEU A 279 -2.54 24.02 -1.23
N ASN A 280 -3.35 24.34 -2.23
CA ASN A 280 -4.02 25.65 -2.36
C ASN A 280 -3.02 26.82 -2.29
N GLY A 281 -1.90 26.69 -2.99
CA GLY A 281 -0.82 27.69 -3.03
C GLY A 281 0.04 27.77 -1.76
N LYS A 282 -0.26 27.01 -0.70
CA LYS A 282 0.57 26.96 0.52
C LYS A 282 1.61 25.85 0.41
N PRO A 283 2.90 26.11 0.65
CA PRO A 283 3.94 25.08 0.60
C PRO A 283 3.75 24.07 1.72
N ILE A 284 3.88 22.79 1.37
CA ILE A 284 3.86 21.67 2.31
C ILE A 284 4.98 20.68 1.96
N LYS A 285 5.53 20.03 2.99
CA LYS A 285 6.32 18.80 2.82
C LYS A 285 5.40 17.61 3.05
N LEU A 286 5.50 16.56 2.23
CA LEU A 286 4.76 15.32 2.42
C LEU A 286 5.43 14.50 3.54
N ASN A 287 4.94 14.69 4.75
CA ASN A 287 5.33 13.94 5.94
C ASN A 287 4.44 12.70 6.01
N GLY A 288 4.85 11.64 5.31
CA GLY A 288 4.00 10.51 5.00
C GLY A 288 4.38 9.22 5.70
N VAL A 289 3.39 8.33 5.78
CA VAL A 289 3.58 6.93 6.18
C VAL A 289 2.92 6.00 5.17
N SER A 290 3.51 4.84 4.93
CA SER A 290 2.86 3.76 4.19
C SER A 290 2.04 2.88 5.13
N ARG A 291 0.90 2.37 4.66
CA ARG A 291 0.01 1.52 5.47
C ARG A 291 -0.45 0.32 4.68
N HIS A 292 -0.17 -0.90 5.18
CA HIS A 292 -0.79 -2.14 4.72
C HIS A 292 -2.17 -2.36 5.38
N GLN A 293 -3.05 -3.13 4.74
CA GLN A 293 -4.43 -3.36 5.21
C GLN A 293 -4.58 -4.60 6.10
N ASP A 294 -3.58 -4.96 6.88
CA ASP A 294 -3.63 -6.13 7.76
C ASP A 294 -3.49 -5.76 9.24
N PHE A 295 -3.91 -6.71 10.07
CA PHE A 295 -3.86 -6.60 11.52
C PHE A 295 -3.54 -7.97 12.13
N ALA A 296 -2.89 -7.96 13.30
CA ALA A 296 -2.47 -9.18 13.96
C ALA A 296 -3.64 -10.14 14.19
N LYS A 297 -3.45 -11.41 13.80
CA LYS A 297 -4.37 -12.56 13.97
C LYS A 297 -5.66 -12.53 13.16
N ILE A 298 -5.94 -11.48 12.38
CA ILE A 298 -7.13 -11.40 11.51
C ILE A 298 -6.79 -11.25 10.03
N GLY A 299 -5.50 -11.20 9.67
CA GLY A 299 -5.09 -10.95 8.30
C GLY A 299 -5.60 -9.60 7.82
N ASN A 300 -6.15 -9.58 6.61
CA ASN A 300 -6.77 -8.41 5.99
C ASN A 300 -8.29 -8.30 6.20
N ALA A 301 -8.91 -9.13 7.03
CA ALA A 301 -10.34 -9.06 7.35
C ALA A 301 -10.62 -7.94 8.37
N LEU A 302 -10.33 -6.69 8.00
CA LEU A 302 -10.45 -5.53 8.87
C LEU A 302 -11.90 -5.10 9.04
N THR A 303 -12.21 -4.58 10.22
CA THR A 303 -13.45 -3.85 10.51
C THR A 303 -13.22 -2.33 10.42
N LYS A 304 -14.29 -1.55 10.49
CA LYS A 304 -14.20 -0.09 10.53
C LYS A 304 -13.44 0.40 11.75
N GLU A 305 -13.62 -0.24 12.90
CA GLU A 305 -12.92 0.11 14.15
C GLU A 305 -11.40 -0.08 14.03
N HIS A 306 -10.94 -1.10 13.29
CA HIS A 306 -9.51 -1.26 13.00
C HIS A 306 -8.98 -0.12 12.12
N MET A 307 -9.77 0.30 11.13
CA MET A 307 -9.43 1.39 10.22
C MET A 307 -9.45 2.76 10.92
N ASP A 308 -10.42 2.99 11.82
CA ASP A 308 -10.50 4.18 12.67
C ASP A 308 -9.30 4.26 13.62
N LEU A 309 -8.92 3.12 14.22
CA LEU A 309 -7.73 3.03 15.06
C LEU A 309 -6.45 3.35 14.27
N ASP A 310 -6.30 2.76 13.08
CA ASP A 310 -5.16 3.05 12.20
C ASP A 310 -5.09 4.56 11.91
N MET A 311 -6.20 5.18 11.52
CA MET A 311 -6.26 6.62 11.22
C MET A 311 -5.96 7.48 12.46
N ALA A 312 -6.49 7.13 13.63
CA ALA A 312 -6.23 7.86 14.87
C ALA A 312 -4.73 7.87 15.22
N ILE A 313 -4.05 6.74 15.06
CA ILE A 313 -2.61 6.63 15.32
C ILE A 313 -1.81 7.41 14.25
N ILE A 314 -2.24 7.39 12.99
CA ILE A 314 -1.61 8.16 11.90
C ILE A 314 -1.74 9.68 12.13
N LYS A 315 -2.90 10.14 12.61
CA LYS A 315 -3.09 11.54 13.01
C LYS A 315 -2.21 11.92 14.18
N GLU A 316 -2.12 11.03 15.18
CA GLU A 316 -1.33 11.30 16.38
C GLU A 316 0.18 11.46 16.08
N VAL A 317 0.73 10.69 15.13
CA VAL A 317 2.12 10.88 14.71
C VAL A 317 2.34 12.20 13.96
N GLY A 318 1.27 12.85 13.50
CA GLY A 318 1.33 14.12 12.78
C GLY A 318 1.53 13.99 11.27
N ALA A 319 1.28 12.80 10.70
CA ALA A 319 1.35 12.60 9.26
C ALA A 319 0.31 13.47 8.53
N ASN A 320 0.66 13.97 7.35
CA ASN A 320 -0.26 14.72 6.47
C ASN A 320 -0.51 14.00 5.14
N SER A 321 0.12 12.84 4.94
CA SER A 321 0.03 12.06 3.72
C SER A 321 0.11 10.57 4.01
N ILE A 322 -0.58 9.75 3.20
CA ILE A 322 -0.58 8.30 3.33
C ILE A 322 -0.32 7.67 1.96
N ARG A 323 0.62 6.74 1.88
CA ARG A 323 0.78 5.85 0.74
C ARG A 323 0.08 4.54 1.04
N LEU A 324 -0.98 4.27 0.30
CA LEU A 324 -1.83 3.09 0.47
C LEU A 324 -1.31 1.96 -0.40
N SER A 325 -0.24 1.33 0.11
CA SER A 325 0.54 0.30 -0.57
C SER A 325 0.07 -1.13 -0.24
N HIS A 326 0.14 -2.09 -1.15
CA HIS A 326 0.55 -2.01 -2.56
C HIS A 326 -0.63 -2.30 -3.49
N TYR A 327 -1.80 -1.80 -3.15
CA TYR A 327 -3.05 -2.19 -3.78
C TYR A 327 -4.17 -1.23 -3.39
N GLN A 328 -5.32 -1.34 -4.05
CA GLN A 328 -6.51 -0.61 -3.65
C GLN A 328 -6.92 -0.95 -2.21
N HIS A 329 -7.01 0.05 -1.34
CA HIS A 329 -7.52 -0.08 0.03
C HIS A 329 -9.05 -0.02 0.10
N ASP A 330 -9.59 -0.31 1.28
CA ASP A 330 -11.02 -0.21 1.53
C ASP A 330 -11.49 1.24 1.36
N ASP A 331 -12.65 1.38 0.72
CA ASP A 331 -13.31 2.65 0.48
C ASP A 331 -13.54 3.49 1.75
N TYR A 332 -13.86 2.81 2.86
CA TYR A 332 -14.01 3.47 4.14
C TYR A 332 -12.71 4.15 4.58
N PHE A 333 -11.55 3.55 4.30
CA PHE A 333 -10.26 4.16 4.65
C PHE A 333 -9.95 5.39 3.78
N TYR A 334 -10.31 5.38 2.49
CA TYR A 334 -10.21 6.59 1.66
C TYR A 334 -11.18 7.69 2.15
N THR A 335 -12.39 7.32 2.59
CA THR A 335 -13.35 8.24 3.22
C THR A 335 -12.78 8.86 4.49
N LEU A 336 -12.09 8.07 5.33
CA LEU A 336 -11.37 8.60 6.49
C LEU A 336 -10.27 9.58 6.05
N CYS A 337 -9.53 9.28 4.97
CA CYS A 337 -8.50 10.18 4.46
C CYS A 337 -9.07 11.52 4.00
N ASP A 338 -10.23 11.52 3.31
CA ASP A 338 -10.93 12.73 2.92
C ASP A 338 -11.32 13.58 4.13
N ARG A 339 -11.95 12.94 5.13
CA ARG A 339 -12.49 13.60 6.32
C ARG A 339 -11.41 14.08 7.29
N GLU A 340 -10.26 13.42 7.29
CA GLU A 340 -9.13 13.74 8.17
C GLU A 340 -8.04 14.58 7.51
N GLY A 341 -8.22 14.93 6.24
CA GLY A 341 -7.32 15.88 5.58
C GLY A 341 -6.03 15.28 5.05
N MET A 342 -5.98 13.96 4.84
CA MET A 342 -4.77 13.25 4.40
C MET A 342 -4.62 13.34 2.88
N LEU A 343 -3.43 13.66 2.39
CA LEU A 343 -3.11 13.50 0.96
C LEU A 343 -2.73 12.05 0.67
N VAL A 344 -3.41 11.41 -0.27
CA VAL A 344 -3.28 9.97 -0.55
C VAL A 344 -2.58 9.70 -1.88
N TRP A 345 -1.58 8.83 -1.82
CA TRP A 345 -1.08 8.06 -2.95
C TRP A 345 -1.79 6.71 -2.94
N ALA A 346 -2.58 6.41 -3.96
CA ALA A 346 -3.23 5.11 -4.14
C ALA A 346 -2.61 4.35 -5.32
N GLU A 347 -2.39 3.04 -5.21
CA GLU A 347 -1.66 2.27 -6.23
C GLU A 347 -2.22 0.87 -6.49
N ILE A 348 -1.81 0.27 -7.60
CA ILE A 348 -2.12 -1.11 -8.00
C ILE A 348 -0.97 -2.06 -7.61
N PRO A 349 -1.21 -3.38 -7.49
CA PRO A 349 -0.17 -4.36 -7.17
C PRO A 349 0.71 -4.75 -8.36
N PHE A 350 0.99 -3.84 -9.30
CA PHE A 350 2.00 -4.08 -10.34
C PHE A 350 3.39 -3.91 -9.72
N ILE A 351 3.87 -4.99 -9.08
CA ILE A 351 5.00 -4.97 -8.16
C ILE A 351 6.04 -6.06 -8.45
N SER A 352 7.32 -5.73 -8.21
CA SER A 352 8.52 -6.59 -8.29
C SER A 352 8.87 -7.18 -9.65
N ILE A 353 7.94 -7.90 -10.29
CA ILE A 353 8.17 -8.59 -11.56
C ILE A 353 6.97 -8.42 -12.48
N PRO A 354 7.20 -8.10 -13.77
CA PRO A 354 6.12 -8.13 -14.75
C PRO A 354 5.77 -9.57 -15.12
N THR A 355 4.52 -9.79 -15.51
CA THR A 355 4.07 -11.02 -16.16
C THR A 355 4.77 -11.22 -17.51
N THR A 356 4.98 -12.48 -17.87
CA THR A 356 5.50 -12.89 -19.19
C THR A 356 4.46 -13.51 -20.10
N ILE A 357 3.38 -14.03 -19.51
CA ILE A 357 2.35 -14.74 -20.25
C ILE A 357 1.28 -13.78 -20.77
N ASP A 358 1.08 -12.65 -20.09
CA ASP A 358 0.17 -11.59 -20.51
C ASP A 358 0.94 -10.36 -21.01
N LYS A 359 1.33 -10.41 -22.28
CA LYS A 359 2.10 -9.34 -22.94
C LYS A 359 1.36 -8.00 -23.01
N GLU A 360 0.04 -8.00 -22.82
CA GLU A 360 -0.79 -6.78 -22.84
C GLU A 360 -1.02 -6.21 -21.43
N ASN A 361 -0.51 -6.88 -20.39
CA ASN A 361 -0.63 -6.47 -18.99
C ASN A 361 -2.09 -6.15 -18.58
N ARG A 362 -3.03 -6.96 -19.05
CA ARG A 362 -4.49 -6.75 -18.91
C ARG A 362 -4.91 -6.69 -17.46
N ASN A 363 -4.42 -7.59 -16.61
CA ASN A 363 -4.80 -7.59 -15.19
C ASN A 363 -4.36 -6.30 -14.47
N ALA A 364 -3.16 -5.78 -14.75
CA ALA A 364 -2.73 -4.51 -14.16
C ALA A 364 -3.59 -3.33 -14.66
N LYS A 365 -3.95 -3.31 -15.95
CA LYS A 365 -4.86 -2.30 -16.52
C LYS A 365 -6.26 -2.37 -15.92
N GLU A 366 -6.79 -3.56 -15.73
CA GLU A 366 -8.10 -3.79 -15.10
C GLU A 366 -8.10 -3.34 -13.64
N GLN A 367 -7.07 -3.71 -12.86
CA GLN A 367 -6.91 -3.23 -11.48
C GLN A 367 -6.77 -1.70 -11.40
N LEU A 368 -6.09 -1.08 -12.38
CA LEU A 368 -5.96 0.38 -12.46
C LEU A 368 -7.28 1.05 -12.80
N GLU A 369 -8.05 0.47 -13.72
CA GLU A 369 -9.38 0.95 -14.07
C GLU A 369 -10.29 0.89 -12.83
N CYS A 370 -10.35 -0.25 -12.15
CA CYS A 370 -11.15 -0.41 -10.94
C CYS A 370 -10.72 0.58 -9.86
N LEU A 371 -9.40 0.72 -9.59
CA LEU A 371 -8.90 1.67 -8.60
C LEU A 371 -9.36 3.10 -8.91
N ILE A 372 -9.09 3.58 -10.13
CA ILE A 372 -9.38 4.97 -10.49
C ILE A 372 -10.88 5.23 -10.50
N LYS A 373 -11.70 4.33 -11.05
CA LYS A 373 -13.15 4.53 -11.14
C LYS A 373 -13.84 4.40 -9.78
N GLN A 374 -13.36 3.54 -8.90
CA GLN A 374 -13.99 3.33 -7.58
C GLN A 374 -13.55 4.39 -6.58
N ALA A 375 -12.33 4.91 -6.71
CA ALA A 375 -11.78 5.92 -5.81
C ALA A 375 -11.80 7.34 -6.40
N TYR A 376 -12.42 7.54 -7.58
CA TYR A 376 -12.38 8.80 -8.34
C TYR A 376 -12.83 10.02 -7.53
N ASN A 377 -13.87 9.84 -6.71
CA ASN A 377 -14.52 10.93 -5.98
C ASN A 377 -13.78 11.29 -4.68
N HIS A 378 -12.76 10.52 -4.27
CA HIS A 378 -11.99 10.83 -3.06
C HIS A 378 -11.12 12.06 -3.27
N THR A 379 -11.39 13.09 -2.47
CA THR A 379 -10.69 14.39 -2.52
C THR A 379 -9.24 14.27 -2.07
N SER A 380 -8.97 13.38 -1.11
CA SER A 380 -7.66 13.07 -0.54
C SER A 380 -6.65 12.59 -1.58
N ILE A 381 -7.08 11.84 -2.60
CA ILE A 381 -6.17 11.24 -3.57
C ILE A 381 -5.57 12.32 -4.47
N TYR A 382 -4.26 12.50 -4.40
CA TYR A 382 -3.53 13.46 -5.24
C TYR A 382 -2.76 12.78 -6.38
N CYS A 383 -2.45 11.49 -6.26
CA CYS A 383 -1.79 10.74 -7.31
C CYS A 383 -2.16 9.25 -7.38
N TRP A 384 -1.99 8.69 -8.58
CA TRP A 384 -2.15 7.26 -8.89
C TRP A 384 -0.79 6.60 -9.11
N GLY A 385 -0.43 5.62 -8.30
CA GLY A 385 0.77 4.81 -8.44
C GLY A 385 0.60 3.68 -9.43
N VAL A 386 1.42 3.65 -10.49
CA VAL A 386 1.30 2.63 -11.55
C VAL A 386 2.19 1.41 -11.35
N GLN A 387 3.26 1.52 -10.56
CA GLN A 387 4.18 0.40 -10.29
C GLN A 387 4.98 0.60 -9.00
N ASN A 388 5.42 -0.52 -8.40
CA ASN A 388 6.40 -0.54 -7.31
C ASN A 388 7.53 -1.54 -7.61
N GLU A 389 8.78 -1.08 -7.60
CA GLU A 389 9.99 -1.89 -7.76
C GLU A 389 9.93 -2.90 -8.92
N ILE A 390 9.21 -2.57 -10.00
CA ILE A 390 8.91 -3.54 -11.08
C ILE A 390 10.16 -4.06 -11.81
N THR A 391 11.28 -3.38 -11.63
CA THR A 391 12.59 -3.71 -12.19
C THR A 391 13.46 -4.59 -11.30
N ILE A 392 12.95 -5.13 -10.17
CA ILE A 392 13.72 -6.04 -9.29
C ILE A 392 14.38 -7.16 -10.10
N ALA A 393 13.65 -7.78 -11.03
CA ALA A 393 14.19 -8.87 -11.83
C ALA A 393 14.86 -8.43 -13.14
N VAL A 394 14.28 -7.42 -13.82
CA VAL A 394 14.76 -6.94 -15.12
C VAL A 394 14.25 -5.52 -15.43
N GLU A 395 15.14 -4.69 -15.96
CA GLU A 395 14.82 -3.41 -16.58
C GLU A 395 15.10 -3.51 -18.09
N ASN A 396 14.06 -3.36 -18.91
CA ASN A 396 14.17 -3.43 -20.37
C ASN A 396 13.04 -2.63 -21.04
N GLU A 397 13.08 -2.54 -22.37
CA GLU A 397 12.08 -1.81 -23.18
C GLU A 397 10.64 -2.29 -22.94
N ASN A 398 10.44 -3.57 -22.65
CA ASN A 398 9.10 -4.10 -22.36
C ASN A 398 8.58 -3.60 -21.01
N THR A 399 9.44 -3.49 -20.00
CA THR A 399 9.09 -2.86 -18.72
C THR A 399 8.67 -1.40 -18.94
N TYR A 400 9.44 -0.64 -19.74
CA TYR A 400 9.10 0.75 -20.06
C TYR A 400 7.76 0.86 -20.79
N LYS A 401 7.51 -0.03 -21.75
CA LYS A 401 6.25 -0.10 -22.49
C LYS A 401 5.07 -0.40 -21.56
N MET A 402 5.17 -1.41 -20.70
CA MET A 402 4.10 -1.77 -19.76
C MET A 402 3.77 -0.63 -18.79
N VAL A 403 4.80 0.05 -18.25
CA VAL A 403 4.61 1.22 -17.39
C VAL A 403 3.98 2.37 -18.18
N GLY A 404 4.48 2.67 -19.38
CA GLY A 404 3.94 3.74 -20.23
C GLY A 404 2.48 3.51 -20.65
N GLU A 405 2.08 2.26 -20.88
CA GLU A 405 0.68 1.89 -21.12
C GLU A 405 -0.20 2.13 -19.90
N LEU A 406 0.26 1.78 -18.69
CA LEU A 406 -0.46 2.08 -17.45
C LEU A 406 -0.59 3.58 -17.21
N VAL A 407 0.47 4.35 -17.47
CA VAL A 407 0.42 5.82 -17.43
C VAL A 407 -0.65 6.35 -18.39
N SER A 408 -0.67 5.85 -19.62
CA SER A 408 -1.64 6.27 -20.64
C SER A 408 -3.07 5.94 -20.21
N THR A 409 -3.29 4.73 -19.68
CA THR A 409 -4.57 4.30 -19.12
C THR A 409 -5.01 5.22 -17.98
N ALA A 410 -4.14 5.49 -17.00
CA ALA A 410 -4.45 6.39 -15.89
C ALA A 410 -4.82 7.79 -16.38
N LYS A 411 -4.05 8.41 -17.29
CA LYS A 411 -4.37 9.74 -17.84
C LYS A 411 -5.71 9.76 -18.58
N SER A 412 -6.08 8.66 -19.24
CA SER A 412 -7.35 8.55 -19.95
C SER A 412 -8.56 8.46 -19.02
N LEU A 413 -8.38 7.83 -17.85
CA LEU A 413 -9.43 7.67 -16.85
C LEU A 413 -9.54 8.92 -15.96
N ASP A 414 -8.41 9.49 -15.56
CA ASP A 414 -8.31 10.68 -14.73
C ASP A 414 -7.09 11.52 -15.13
N SER A 415 -7.34 12.65 -15.79
CA SER A 415 -6.31 13.62 -16.16
C SER A 415 -6.12 14.73 -15.12
N THR A 416 -6.86 14.69 -14.01
CA THR A 416 -6.85 15.75 -12.99
C THR A 416 -5.91 15.49 -11.82
N ARG A 417 -5.35 14.27 -11.75
CA ARG A 417 -4.42 13.84 -10.72
C ARG A 417 -3.08 13.44 -11.33
N PHE A 418 -2.04 13.51 -10.51
CA PHE A 418 -0.70 13.12 -10.92
C PHE A 418 -0.59 11.59 -11.05
N ILE A 419 0.32 11.13 -11.87
CA ILE A 419 0.71 9.73 -11.96
C ILE A 419 2.12 9.58 -11.41
N ALA A 420 2.30 8.59 -10.55
CA ALA A 420 3.51 8.35 -9.80
C ALA A 420 3.99 6.91 -9.95
N GLN A 421 5.24 6.67 -9.56
CA GLN A 421 5.84 5.34 -9.51
C GLN A 421 6.85 5.24 -8.36
N ALA A 422 7.05 4.03 -7.83
CA ALA A 422 8.06 3.76 -6.82
C ALA A 422 9.16 2.87 -7.39
N ASN A 423 10.35 3.42 -7.63
CA ASN A 423 11.49 2.68 -8.17
C ASN A 423 12.30 2.01 -7.05
N ILE A 424 12.86 0.83 -7.36
CA ILE A 424 13.92 0.25 -6.55
C ILE A 424 15.19 1.12 -6.63
N HIS A 425 16.00 1.10 -5.57
CA HIS A 425 17.20 1.92 -5.42
C HIS A 425 18.23 1.83 -6.57
N THR A 426 18.25 0.71 -7.31
CA THR A 426 19.19 0.43 -8.40
C THR A 426 18.83 1.10 -9.72
N VAL A 427 17.60 1.60 -9.89
CA VAL A 427 17.21 2.32 -11.11
C VAL A 427 18.08 3.56 -11.24
N ALA A 428 18.87 3.61 -12.32
CA ALA A 428 19.84 4.67 -12.58
C ALA A 428 19.15 6.04 -12.68
N ASN A 429 19.86 7.11 -12.30
CA ASN A 429 19.30 8.46 -12.29
C ASN A 429 18.82 8.90 -13.69
N ASP A 430 19.51 8.48 -14.74
CA ASP A 430 19.19 8.79 -16.13
C ASP A 430 18.22 7.80 -16.79
N SER A 431 17.80 6.72 -16.10
CA SER A 431 16.90 5.68 -16.65
C SER A 431 15.66 6.28 -17.33
N PRO A 432 15.25 5.78 -18.52
CA PRO A 432 14.01 6.19 -19.19
C PRO A 432 12.76 6.10 -18.30
N LEU A 433 12.70 5.16 -17.34
CA LEU A 433 11.56 5.03 -16.42
C LEU A 433 11.25 6.33 -15.68
N ASN A 434 12.29 7.04 -15.26
CA ASN A 434 12.16 8.29 -14.50
C ASN A 434 11.49 9.43 -15.30
N GLY A 435 11.22 9.23 -16.60
CA GLY A 435 10.54 10.20 -17.47
C GLY A 435 9.11 9.82 -17.87
N LEU A 436 8.58 8.69 -17.38
CA LEU A 436 7.25 8.21 -17.78
C LEU A 436 6.11 8.77 -16.93
N THR A 437 6.39 9.16 -15.70
CA THR A 437 5.42 9.61 -14.70
C THR A 437 5.59 11.10 -14.40
N ASP A 438 4.59 11.72 -13.75
CA ASP A 438 4.62 13.16 -13.49
C ASP A 438 5.60 13.52 -12.36
N PHE A 439 5.87 12.58 -11.44
CA PHE A 439 6.99 12.64 -10.49
C PHE A 439 7.48 11.24 -10.12
N VAL A 440 8.70 11.15 -9.59
CA VAL A 440 9.37 9.87 -9.32
C VAL A 440 9.54 9.63 -7.82
N GLY A 441 9.16 8.44 -7.38
CA GLY A 441 9.48 7.89 -6.08
C GLY A 441 10.64 6.91 -6.15
N TYR A 442 11.46 6.88 -5.10
CA TYR A 442 12.44 5.83 -4.87
C TYR A 442 12.27 5.18 -3.50
N ASN A 443 12.37 3.86 -3.46
CA ASN A 443 12.46 3.06 -2.23
C ASN A 443 13.92 3.02 -1.77
N LEU A 444 14.26 3.76 -0.71
CA LEU A 444 15.63 4.03 -0.28
C LEU A 444 15.85 3.62 1.19
N TYR A 445 16.78 2.69 1.40
CA TYR A 445 17.09 2.01 2.67
C TYR A 445 18.57 2.18 3.07
N TYR A 446 19.12 3.36 2.81
CA TYR A 446 20.52 3.72 3.09
C TYR A 446 20.86 3.56 4.58
N GLY A 447 21.88 2.76 4.88
CA GLY A 447 22.26 2.39 6.25
C GLY A 447 21.70 1.04 6.72
N TRP A 448 20.66 0.52 6.07
CA TRP A 448 20.08 -0.78 6.42
C TRP A 448 20.54 -1.89 5.48
N TYR A 449 20.08 -1.82 4.23
CA TYR A 449 20.38 -2.81 3.18
C TYR A 449 21.70 -2.51 2.47
N TYR A 450 22.06 -1.23 2.35
CA TYR A 450 23.26 -0.82 1.64
C TYR A 450 23.79 0.50 2.19
N LYS A 451 25.11 0.70 2.04
CA LYS A 451 25.80 1.98 2.33
C LYS A 451 25.50 2.48 3.76
N GLU A 452 25.72 3.76 4.04
CA GLU A 452 25.46 4.36 5.35
C GLU A 452 24.27 5.31 5.36
N ILE A 453 23.71 5.59 6.54
CA ILE A 453 22.49 6.40 6.69
C ILE A 453 22.65 7.80 6.06
N LYS A 454 23.83 8.41 6.21
CA LYS A 454 24.17 9.72 5.63
C LYS A 454 24.16 9.78 4.10
N ASP A 455 24.30 8.64 3.42
CA ASP A 455 24.41 8.59 1.97
C ASP A 455 23.05 8.80 1.26
N LEU A 456 21.94 8.81 2.03
CA LEU A 456 20.62 9.17 1.52
C LEU A 456 20.61 10.57 0.88
N GLY A 457 21.21 11.56 1.56
CA GLY A 457 21.27 12.93 1.05
C GLY A 457 22.03 13.02 -0.26
N ILE A 458 23.19 12.35 -0.33
CA ILE A 458 24.03 12.28 -1.54
C ILE A 458 23.23 11.69 -2.71
N ARG A 459 22.52 10.58 -2.49
CA ARG A 459 21.70 9.94 -3.53
C ARG A 459 20.61 10.85 -4.10
N LEU A 460 20.01 11.69 -3.28
CA LEU A 460 18.96 12.64 -3.68
C LEU A 460 19.54 13.82 -4.44
N ASP A 461 20.66 14.37 -3.96
CA ASP A 461 21.39 15.46 -4.61
C ASP A 461 21.89 15.04 -6.00
N ASP A 462 22.45 13.84 -6.13
CA ASP A 462 22.92 13.28 -7.40
C ASP A 462 21.76 13.08 -8.39
N PHE A 463 20.59 12.63 -7.93
CA PHE A 463 19.42 12.49 -8.80
C PHE A 463 18.95 13.84 -9.33
N HIS A 464 18.80 14.81 -8.44
CA HIS A 464 18.33 16.14 -8.81
C HIS A 464 19.31 16.85 -9.75
N ALA A 465 20.62 16.64 -9.58
CA ALA A 465 21.63 17.14 -10.50
C ALA A 465 21.50 16.55 -11.92
N VAL A 466 21.18 15.25 -12.03
CA VAL A 466 20.97 14.57 -13.32
C VAL A 466 19.61 14.90 -13.94
N ARG A 467 18.57 15.04 -13.11
CA ARG A 467 17.17 15.30 -13.53
C ARG A 467 16.56 16.50 -12.82
N PRO A 468 17.04 17.73 -13.09
CA PRO A 468 16.61 18.94 -12.37
C PRO A 468 15.14 19.33 -12.63
N LYS A 469 14.49 18.72 -13.63
CA LYS A 469 13.08 18.97 -13.98
C LYS A 469 12.13 17.88 -13.50
N THR A 470 12.64 16.82 -12.88
CA THR A 470 11.83 15.70 -12.40
C THR A 470 11.67 15.83 -10.89
N PRO A 471 10.45 16.09 -10.39
CA PRO A 471 10.21 16.11 -8.95
C PRO A 471 10.46 14.71 -8.36
N VAL A 472 11.07 14.67 -7.16
CA VAL A 472 11.53 13.42 -6.54
C VAL A 472 11.09 13.30 -5.09
N MET A 473 10.75 12.08 -4.68
CA MET A 473 10.46 11.76 -3.29
C MET A 473 10.97 10.37 -2.88
N VAL A 474 10.99 10.12 -1.58
CA VAL A 474 11.34 8.79 -1.04
C VAL A 474 10.06 8.02 -0.70
N THR A 475 9.71 7.02 -1.51
CA THR A 475 8.44 6.28 -1.39
C THR A 475 8.45 5.18 -0.35
N GLU A 476 9.64 4.77 0.08
CA GLU A 476 9.86 3.88 1.21
C GLU A 476 11.21 4.18 1.86
N TYR A 477 11.21 4.31 3.18
CA TYR A 477 12.40 4.30 4.03
C TYR A 477 12.04 3.79 5.43
N GLY A 478 12.85 2.92 6.00
CA GLY A 478 12.62 2.36 7.35
C GLY A 478 13.51 1.16 7.63
N VAL A 479 13.57 0.72 8.88
CA VAL A 479 14.45 -0.40 9.32
C VAL A 479 13.72 -1.34 10.25
N ASP A 480 13.95 -2.65 10.09
CA ASP A 480 13.28 -3.64 10.93
C ASP A 480 13.74 -3.48 12.37
N THR A 481 12.76 -3.44 13.26
CA THR A 481 12.97 -3.08 14.66
C THR A 481 12.15 -4.00 15.55
N ASN A 482 12.84 -4.76 16.41
CA ASN A 482 12.20 -5.56 17.45
C ASN A 482 12.23 -4.77 18.76
N PRO A 483 11.07 -4.37 19.33
CA PRO A 483 11.02 -3.54 20.54
C PRO A 483 11.51 -4.25 21.82
N ARG A 484 12.02 -5.48 21.71
CA ARG A 484 12.69 -6.21 22.80
C ARG A 484 14.21 -6.07 22.74
N LEU A 485 14.77 -5.57 21.64
CA LEU A 485 16.21 -5.51 21.43
C LEU A 485 16.71 -4.10 21.69
N HIS A 486 17.80 -4.00 22.44
CA HIS A 486 18.36 -2.72 22.86
C HIS A 486 19.88 -2.72 22.89
N SER A 487 20.49 -1.57 22.59
CA SER A 487 21.95 -1.41 22.60
C SER A 487 22.37 -0.02 23.07
N TYR A 488 23.50 0.04 23.78
CA TYR A 488 24.20 1.31 24.05
C TYR A 488 24.90 1.86 22.81
N GLU A 489 25.21 0.99 21.86
CA GLU A 489 25.98 1.26 20.64
C GLU A 489 25.16 0.69 19.48
N PRO A 490 24.04 1.34 19.13
CA PRO A 490 23.15 0.85 18.07
C PRO A 490 23.88 0.82 16.73
N THR A 491 23.76 -0.30 16.03
CA THR A 491 24.41 -0.57 14.75
C THR A 491 23.46 -1.30 13.80
N VAL A 492 23.75 -1.22 12.50
CA VAL A 492 22.98 -1.98 11.52
C VAL A 492 22.93 -3.47 11.89
N LYS A 493 21.77 -4.11 11.67
CA LYS A 493 21.43 -5.51 12.02
C LYS A 493 21.23 -5.87 13.48
N ASP A 494 21.35 -4.94 14.42
CA ASP A 494 21.00 -5.29 15.80
C ASP A 494 19.48 -5.27 16.06
N TYR A 495 18.70 -4.72 15.10
CA TYR A 495 17.24 -4.60 15.14
C TYR A 495 16.72 -3.83 16.36
N THR A 496 17.57 -2.97 16.94
CA THR A 496 17.27 -2.21 18.15
C THR A 496 16.43 -0.97 17.85
N GLU A 497 15.62 -0.56 18.82
CA GLU A 497 14.87 0.70 18.71
C GLU A 497 15.80 1.92 18.63
N GLU A 498 16.94 1.87 19.31
CA GLU A 498 17.92 2.93 19.26
C GLU A 498 18.51 3.11 17.86
N TYR A 499 18.68 2.04 17.08
CA TYR A 499 19.09 2.15 15.68
C TYR A 499 17.98 2.73 14.79
N GLN A 500 16.71 2.36 15.03
CA GLN A 500 15.56 2.93 14.33
C GLN A 500 15.50 4.45 14.50
N LEU A 501 15.78 4.96 15.71
CA LEU A 501 15.85 6.39 15.99
C LEU A 501 16.93 7.10 15.18
N LEU A 502 18.15 6.55 15.14
CA LEU A 502 19.26 7.14 14.37
C LEU A 502 18.95 7.18 12.87
N PHE A 503 18.38 6.10 12.34
CA PHE A 503 17.98 6.02 10.94
C PHE A 503 16.91 7.07 10.61
N GLN A 504 15.86 7.13 11.43
CA GLN A 504 14.72 7.99 11.20
C GLN A 504 15.09 9.48 11.32
N ASP A 505 15.90 9.85 12.33
CA ASP A 505 16.35 11.24 12.50
C ASP A 505 17.14 11.73 11.28
N ASN A 506 18.07 10.92 10.76
CA ASN A 506 18.83 11.27 9.56
C ASN A 506 17.92 11.49 8.34
N ALA A 507 16.96 10.58 8.11
CA ALA A 507 16.05 10.70 6.99
C ALA A 507 15.18 11.97 7.08
N LEU A 508 14.60 12.23 8.26
CA LEU A 508 13.77 13.41 8.51
C LEU A 508 14.55 14.73 8.35
N ARG A 509 15.79 14.80 8.86
CA ARG A 509 16.70 15.95 8.61
C ARG A 509 16.98 16.12 7.12
N THR A 510 17.33 15.02 6.44
CA THR A 510 17.67 15.03 5.01
C THR A 510 16.55 15.64 4.16
N PHE A 511 15.29 15.29 4.45
CA PHE A 511 14.12 15.82 3.73
C PHE A 511 13.81 17.27 4.11
N LYS A 512 13.98 17.63 5.39
CA LYS A 512 13.78 19.00 5.87
C LYS A 512 14.79 19.97 5.24
N GLU A 513 16.02 19.55 5.02
CA GLU A 513 17.11 20.36 4.47
C GLU A 513 17.06 20.54 2.94
N ARG A 514 16.17 19.80 2.24
CA ARG A 514 16.11 19.77 0.76
C ARG A 514 14.72 20.12 0.26
N ASP A 515 14.53 21.36 -0.17
CA ASP A 515 13.24 21.85 -0.66
C ASP A 515 12.72 21.08 -1.88
N PHE A 516 13.62 20.70 -2.79
CA PHE A 516 13.30 19.95 -4.02
C PHE A 516 12.76 18.52 -3.77
N VAL A 517 12.98 17.97 -2.57
CA VAL A 517 12.44 16.67 -2.18
C VAL A 517 11.00 16.85 -1.72
N LEU A 518 10.04 16.22 -2.38
CA LEU A 518 8.61 16.40 -2.07
C LEU A 518 8.25 15.97 -0.63
N GLY A 519 9.01 15.01 -0.11
CA GLY A 519 8.83 14.41 1.21
C GLY A 519 9.19 12.93 1.18
N GLY A 520 8.61 12.16 2.08
CA GLY A 520 8.78 10.72 2.07
C GLY A 520 7.71 9.95 2.83
N TYR A 521 7.60 8.66 2.51
CA TYR A 521 6.71 7.71 3.18
C TYR A 521 7.53 6.71 4.00
N ILE A 522 7.34 6.74 5.32
CA ILE A 522 7.94 5.73 6.20
C ILE A 522 7.40 4.36 5.79
N TRP A 523 8.31 3.42 5.55
CA TRP A 523 8.01 2.00 5.37
C TRP A 523 8.29 1.28 6.70
N ALA A 524 7.30 1.06 7.56
CA ALA A 524 5.87 1.37 7.39
C ALA A 524 5.29 2.03 8.65
N MET A 525 4.02 2.42 8.63
CA MET A 525 3.32 2.88 9.83
C MET A 525 3.22 1.77 10.87
N PHE A 526 2.84 0.56 10.41
CA PHE A 526 2.60 -0.60 11.25
C PHE A 526 3.47 -1.77 10.78
N ASP A 527 3.93 -2.61 11.70
CA ASP A 527 4.46 -3.93 11.34
C ASP A 527 3.34 -4.73 10.66
N PHE A 528 3.69 -5.61 9.72
CA PHE A 528 2.72 -6.31 8.89
C PHE A 528 3.18 -7.74 8.55
N GLY A 529 2.24 -8.56 8.08
CA GLY A 529 2.45 -9.96 7.78
C GLY A 529 3.16 -10.19 6.44
N SER A 530 4.24 -10.97 6.49
CA SER A 530 4.98 -11.45 5.32
C SER A 530 5.40 -12.89 5.57
N GLU A 531 4.68 -13.86 4.96
CA GLU A 531 4.88 -15.29 5.20
C GLU A 531 6.33 -15.77 4.94
N ILE A 532 7.09 -15.04 4.14
CA ILE A 532 8.45 -15.41 3.72
C ILE A 532 9.53 -14.90 4.67
N ARG A 533 9.20 -14.01 5.62
CA ARG A 533 10.19 -13.38 6.51
C ARG A 533 10.50 -14.23 7.74
N ASN A 534 11.77 -14.20 8.13
CA ASN A 534 12.32 -14.82 9.33
C ASN A 534 13.63 -14.08 9.67
N GLU A 535 13.49 -12.95 10.34
CA GLU A 535 14.58 -12.01 10.65
C GLU A 535 14.24 -11.22 11.92
N GLY A 536 15.22 -10.55 12.53
CA GLY A 536 14.94 -9.69 13.70
C GLY A 536 14.37 -10.39 14.93
N GLY A 537 14.45 -11.71 15.01
CA GLY A 537 13.92 -12.52 16.10
C GLY A 537 12.42 -12.85 15.98
N GLU A 538 11.75 -12.51 14.87
CA GLU A 538 10.37 -12.91 14.59
C GLU A 538 10.24 -13.58 13.21
N LYS A 539 9.21 -14.42 13.07
CA LYS A 539 8.83 -15.06 11.81
C LYS A 539 7.54 -14.47 11.27
N GLY A 540 7.38 -14.52 9.95
CA GLY A 540 6.13 -14.15 9.28
C GLY A 540 5.83 -12.65 9.28
N ARG A 541 6.80 -11.80 9.60
CA ARG A 541 6.59 -10.37 9.85
C ARG A 541 7.66 -9.50 9.23
N ASN A 542 7.23 -8.38 8.66
CA ASN A 542 8.08 -7.22 8.42
C ASN A 542 7.95 -6.30 9.65
N GLN A 543 9.08 -5.94 10.27
CA GLN A 543 9.12 -5.27 11.56
C GLN A 543 9.54 -3.80 11.46
N LYS A 544 9.41 -3.19 10.28
CA LYS A 544 9.82 -1.79 10.07
C LYS A 544 8.82 -0.76 10.60
N GLY A 545 7.67 -1.20 11.09
CA GLY A 545 6.61 -0.35 11.60
C GLY A 545 7.10 0.64 12.66
N LEU A 546 6.53 1.84 12.68
CA LEU A 546 6.59 2.72 13.86
C LEU A 546 5.75 2.17 15.02
N VAL A 547 4.75 1.35 14.69
CA VAL A 547 3.84 0.73 15.65
C VAL A 547 3.76 -0.77 15.37
N THR A 548 3.61 -1.58 16.41
CA THR A 548 3.47 -3.03 16.26
C THR A 548 2.20 -3.42 15.50
N MET A 549 2.21 -4.62 14.93
CA MET A 549 1.15 -5.14 14.06
C MET A 549 -0.24 -5.18 14.73
N ASP A 550 -0.28 -5.31 16.06
CA ASP A 550 -1.49 -5.30 16.88
C ASP A 550 -1.91 -3.90 17.35
N ARG A 551 -1.21 -2.85 16.89
CA ARG A 551 -1.42 -1.43 17.19
C ARG A 551 -1.20 -1.05 18.66
N LYS A 552 -0.58 -1.91 19.48
CA LYS A 552 -0.43 -1.67 20.93
C LYS A 552 0.84 -0.93 21.33
N VAL A 553 1.95 -1.21 20.67
CA VAL A 553 3.25 -0.62 21.04
C VAL A 553 3.65 0.38 19.96
N LYS A 554 3.65 1.66 20.34
CA LYS A 554 4.31 2.74 19.59
C LYS A 554 5.80 2.69 19.93
N LYS A 555 6.64 2.37 18.95
CA LYS A 555 8.10 2.32 19.09
C LYS A 555 8.65 3.74 19.27
N ASP A 556 9.88 3.88 19.73
CA ASP A 556 10.43 5.22 20.01
C ASP A 556 10.48 6.10 18.75
N ALA A 557 10.70 5.52 17.57
CA ALA A 557 10.66 6.23 16.29
C ALA A 557 9.29 6.86 15.97
N PHE A 558 8.18 6.34 16.51
CA PHE A 558 6.87 6.99 16.43
C PHE A 558 6.92 8.38 17.06
N TYR A 559 7.45 8.48 18.27
CA TYR A 559 7.52 9.75 19.00
C TYR A 559 8.56 10.69 18.39
N LEU A 560 9.62 10.17 17.77
CA LEU A 560 10.54 11.01 16.99
C LEU A 560 9.81 11.67 15.82
N CYS A 561 9.05 10.89 15.04
CA CYS A 561 8.24 11.44 13.95
C CYS A 561 7.20 12.45 14.47
N LYS A 562 6.55 12.15 15.60
CA LYS A 562 5.64 13.07 16.29
C LYS A 562 6.33 14.39 16.65
N ALA A 563 7.57 14.36 17.14
CA ALA A 563 8.35 15.55 17.46
C ALA A 563 8.71 16.40 16.23
N TYR A 564 8.87 15.77 15.05
CA TYR A 564 9.09 16.47 13.79
C TYR A 564 7.81 17.06 13.19
N TRP A 565 6.67 16.38 13.34
CA TRP A 565 5.49 16.64 12.52
C TRP A 565 4.30 17.21 13.28
N SER A 566 4.08 16.78 14.52
CA SER A 566 2.91 17.19 15.29
C SER A 566 3.08 18.58 15.90
N LYS A 567 1.99 19.34 15.85
CA LYS A 567 1.85 20.63 16.55
C LYS A 567 1.46 20.46 18.02
N GLU A 568 1.03 19.26 18.44
CA GLU A 568 0.65 18.98 19.83
C GLU A 568 1.90 18.96 20.72
N PRO A 569 2.02 19.82 21.74
CA PRO A 569 3.18 19.84 22.61
C PRO A 569 3.27 18.55 23.45
N PHE A 570 4.45 17.94 23.49
CA PHE A 570 4.67 16.75 24.31
C PHE A 570 6.15 16.57 24.67
N VAL A 571 6.41 15.71 25.66
CA VAL A 571 7.73 15.16 25.94
C VAL A 571 7.66 13.64 26.06
N LYS A 572 8.69 12.94 25.58
CA LYS A 572 8.80 11.49 25.69
C LYS A 572 10.24 11.07 25.99
N LEU A 573 10.42 10.21 26.99
CA LEU A 573 11.65 9.46 27.23
C LEU A 573 11.72 8.27 26.28
N ALA A 574 12.78 8.18 25.49
CA ALA A 574 13.10 7.00 24.69
C ALA A 574 13.85 5.95 25.53
N GLY A 575 13.82 4.71 25.09
CA GLY A 575 14.48 3.58 25.74
C GLY A 575 13.76 3.11 27.00
N SER A 576 12.44 3.33 27.10
CA SER A 576 11.64 2.89 28.26
C SER A 576 11.52 1.37 28.35
N ARG A 577 11.83 0.65 27.27
CA ARG A 577 11.93 -0.82 27.20
C ARG A 577 13.35 -1.34 27.46
N PHE A 578 14.36 -0.47 27.36
CA PHE A 578 15.74 -0.74 27.77
C PHE A 578 15.93 -0.50 29.28
N VAL A 579 15.18 -1.28 30.08
CA VAL A 579 15.06 -1.15 31.53
C VAL A 579 16.36 -1.51 32.24
N ASN A 580 16.92 -2.70 31.96
CA ASN A 580 18.11 -3.20 32.65
C ASN A 580 19.39 -2.61 32.05
N ARG A 581 20.02 -1.68 32.76
CA ARG A 581 21.19 -0.93 32.30
C ARG A 581 22.44 -1.26 33.10
N HIS A 582 23.45 -1.86 32.46
CA HIS A 582 24.64 -2.30 33.19
C HIS A 582 25.74 -1.23 33.33
N LYS A 583 25.69 -0.15 32.53
CA LYS A 583 26.66 0.96 32.64
C LYS A 583 26.22 1.94 33.74
N GLU A 584 27.18 2.52 34.46
CA GLU A 584 26.91 3.58 35.44
C GLU A 584 26.43 4.86 34.76
N LEU A 585 27.17 5.27 33.74
CA LEU A 585 26.93 6.46 32.96
C LEU A 585 26.12 6.09 31.72
N ASN A 586 24.98 6.72 31.57
CA ASN A 586 23.99 6.41 30.55
C ASN A 586 23.70 7.62 29.68
N HIS A 587 23.26 7.35 28.45
CA HIS A 587 22.63 8.37 27.62
C HIS A 587 21.12 8.28 27.84
N ILE A 588 20.51 9.42 28.16
CA ILE A 588 19.05 9.56 28.25
C ILE A 588 18.61 10.39 27.05
N VAL A 589 17.78 9.78 26.21
CA VAL A 589 17.27 10.41 24.98
C VAL A 589 15.84 10.89 25.23
N VAL A 590 15.58 12.13 24.82
CA VAL A 590 14.27 12.78 24.91
C VAL A 590 13.80 13.14 23.52
N LEU A 591 12.54 12.80 23.22
CA LEU A 591 11.84 13.08 21.98
C LEU A 591 10.76 14.12 22.27
N SER A 592 10.85 15.30 21.67
CA SER A 592 9.93 16.41 21.98
C SER A 592 10.02 17.54 20.96
N ASN A 593 8.87 18.16 20.66
CA ASN A 593 8.78 19.43 19.93
C ASN A 593 8.93 20.67 20.84
N LEU A 594 9.11 20.49 22.15
CA LEU A 594 9.42 21.57 23.10
C LEU A 594 10.91 21.83 23.17
N SER A 595 11.28 23.10 23.40
CA SER A 595 12.67 23.51 23.43
C SER A 595 13.34 23.36 24.80
N ASN A 596 12.62 23.72 25.86
CA ASN A 596 13.14 23.74 27.23
C ASN A 596 12.82 22.42 27.91
N ILE A 597 13.85 21.61 28.17
CA ILE A 597 13.72 20.29 28.80
C ILE A 597 14.60 20.24 30.04
N LYS A 598 14.03 19.76 31.15
CA LYS A 598 14.73 19.45 32.40
C LYS A 598 14.70 17.95 32.67
N LEU A 599 15.83 17.40 33.08
CA LEU A 599 16.00 15.99 33.42
C LEU A 599 16.21 15.82 34.92
N TYR A 600 15.41 14.95 35.51
CA TYR A 600 15.50 14.57 36.91
C TYR A 600 15.84 13.07 37.05
N VAL A 601 16.68 12.74 38.02
CA VAL A 601 16.97 11.37 38.43
C VAL A 601 16.71 11.26 39.92
N ASN A 602 15.79 10.38 40.31
CA ASN A 602 15.36 10.20 41.71
C ASN A 602 15.00 11.54 42.37
N ASP A 603 14.11 12.30 41.71
CA ASP A 603 13.61 13.63 42.09
C ASP A 603 14.66 14.76 42.18
N LYS A 604 15.91 14.51 41.79
CA LYS A 604 16.95 15.53 41.72
C LYS A 604 17.13 16.00 40.30
N LEU A 605 17.09 17.31 40.08
CA LEU A 605 17.46 17.91 38.80
C LEU A 605 18.93 17.59 38.52
N VAL A 606 19.19 16.90 37.41
CA VAL A 606 20.55 16.49 37.00
C VAL A 606 21.06 17.40 35.90
N ASP A 607 20.21 17.76 34.94
CA ASP A 607 20.62 18.55 33.78
C ASP A 607 19.42 19.26 33.13
N GLU A 608 19.68 20.27 32.30
CA GLU A 608 18.66 20.97 31.51
C GLU A 608 19.23 21.42 30.16
N THR A 609 18.35 21.52 29.15
CA THR A 609 18.73 21.99 27.82
C THR A 609 17.65 22.86 27.21
N SER A 610 18.07 23.80 26.37
CA SER A 610 17.18 24.68 25.59
C SER A 610 17.62 24.65 24.14
N ASN A 611 16.96 23.82 23.33
CA ASN A 611 17.15 23.77 21.88
C ASN A 611 15.92 23.14 21.20
N SER A 612 15.69 23.48 19.93
CA SER A 612 14.52 23.03 19.17
C SER A 612 14.71 21.69 18.44
N GLU A 613 15.79 20.94 18.71
CA GLU A 613 16.02 19.65 18.04
C GLU A 613 14.97 18.63 18.50
N PRO A 614 14.28 17.91 17.59
CA PRO A 614 13.25 16.94 17.97
C PRO A 614 13.76 15.81 18.87
N MET A 615 15.02 15.41 18.66
CA MET A 615 15.73 14.42 19.47
C MET A 615 16.86 15.09 20.25
N LYS A 616 16.83 14.96 21.58
CA LYS A 616 17.79 15.54 22.51
C LYS A 616 18.44 14.42 23.32
N SER A 617 19.69 14.60 23.74
CA SER A 617 20.40 13.59 24.52
C SER A 617 21.15 14.22 25.69
N PHE A 618 20.85 13.73 26.89
CA PHE A 618 21.62 13.99 28.11
C PHE A 618 22.66 12.90 28.25
N LYS A 619 23.94 13.29 28.22
CA LYS A 619 25.08 12.36 28.25
C LYS A 619 25.59 12.19 29.67
N ASN A 620 26.21 11.05 29.94
CA ASN A 620 26.84 10.74 31.22
C ASN A 620 25.91 10.86 32.44
N VAL A 621 24.63 10.49 32.28
CA VAL A 621 23.67 10.47 33.39
C VAL A 621 23.98 9.27 34.28
N ALA A 622 24.38 9.54 35.53
CA ALA A 622 24.74 8.50 36.49
C ALA A 622 23.50 7.84 37.09
N LEU A 623 23.46 6.51 37.07
CA LEU A 623 22.43 5.69 37.71
C LEU A 623 23.01 4.98 38.94
N SER A 624 22.27 4.97 40.05
CA SER A 624 22.60 4.17 41.24
C SER A 624 22.31 2.69 40.97
N LEU A 625 23.02 1.76 41.61
CA LEU A 625 22.70 0.33 41.50
C LEU A 625 21.25 0.08 41.98
N GLY A 626 20.47 -0.71 41.23
CA GLY A 626 19.04 -0.90 41.46
C GLY A 626 18.15 0.10 40.72
N GLU A 627 16.96 0.35 41.24
CA GLU A 627 15.94 1.18 40.59
C GLU A 627 16.31 2.67 40.59
N ASN A 628 16.05 3.33 39.46
CA ASN A 628 16.20 4.77 39.25
C ASN A 628 14.97 5.30 38.53
N CYS A 629 14.31 6.29 39.13
CA CYS A 629 13.25 7.04 38.47
C CYS A 629 13.87 8.14 37.60
N ILE A 630 13.59 8.10 36.29
CA ILE A 630 14.00 9.12 35.33
C ILE A 630 12.75 9.90 34.93
N ARG A 631 12.74 11.20 35.23
CA ARG A 631 11.62 12.08 34.93
C ARG A 631 12.08 13.26 34.09
N ILE A 632 11.29 13.64 33.10
CA ILE A 632 11.54 14.85 32.30
C ILE A 632 10.40 15.84 32.44
N GLU A 633 10.73 17.11 32.35
CA GLU A 633 9.78 18.21 32.23
C GLU A 633 10.09 19.00 30.97
N GLY A 634 9.09 19.19 30.12
CA GLY A 634 9.13 20.15 29.02
C GLY A 634 8.18 21.31 29.30
N CYS A 635 8.59 22.51 28.90
CA CYS A 635 7.77 23.71 29.07
C CYS A 635 7.48 24.36 27.71
N ASP A 636 6.21 24.66 27.45
CA ASP A 636 5.78 25.37 26.24
C ASP A 636 5.88 26.90 26.40
N GLY A 637 5.45 27.64 25.36
CA GLY A 637 5.45 29.10 25.38
C GLY A 637 4.44 29.75 26.32
N GLU A 638 3.47 28.97 26.84
CA GLU A 638 2.42 29.41 27.76
C GLU A 638 2.74 29.05 29.23
N ASN A 639 3.90 28.46 29.48
CA ASN A 639 4.35 27.92 30.77
C ASN A 639 3.59 26.67 31.24
N THR A 640 2.94 25.93 30.34
CA THR A 640 2.40 24.61 30.63
C THR A 640 3.55 23.62 30.75
N ILE A 641 3.52 22.79 31.79
CA ILE A 641 4.53 21.75 32.04
C ILE A 641 4.00 20.40 31.55
N TYR A 642 4.78 19.76 30.69
CA TYR A 642 4.55 18.42 30.18
C TYR A 642 5.58 17.48 30.80
N THR A 643 5.17 16.30 31.22
CA THR A 643 6.06 15.35 31.91
C THR A 643 5.97 13.96 31.33
N ASP A 644 7.11 13.26 31.31
CA ASP A 644 7.17 11.81 31.10
C ASP A 644 8.12 11.22 32.13
N GLU A 645 7.89 9.96 32.49
CA GLU A 645 8.66 9.25 33.50
C GLU A 645 8.89 7.80 33.07
N MET A 646 10.07 7.27 33.37
CA MET A 646 10.36 5.84 33.22
C MET A 646 11.20 5.34 34.40
N MET A 647 11.05 4.06 34.69
CA MET A 647 11.88 3.35 35.66
C MET A 647 13.00 2.62 34.92
N LEU A 648 14.24 2.91 35.28
CA LEU A 648 15.41 2.16 34.84
C LEU A 648 15.98 1.38 36.01
N ASN A 649 16.56 0.21 35.74
CA ASN A 649 17.19 -0.63 36.75
C ASN A 649 18.66 -0.80 36.40
N ARG A 650 19.57 -0.22 37.19
CA ARG A 650 21.00 -0.47 37.01
C ARG A 650 21.33 -1.84 37.57
N VAL A 651 21.96 -2.67 36.74
CA VAL A 651 22.34 -4.05 37.07
C VAL A 651 23.84 -4.26 36.93
N ASP A 652 24.40 -5.27 37.59
CA ASP A 652 25.85 -5.53 37.52
C ASP A 652 26.29 -6.29 36.26
N LYS A 653 25.34 -6.88 35.52
CA LYS A 653 25.60 -7.73 34.36
C LYS A 653 24.72 -7.32 33.19
N ILE A 654 25.20 -7.59 31.98
CA ILE A 654 24.44 -7.39 30.75
C ILE A 654 23.20 -8.30 30.78
N ASP A 655 22.05 -7.75 30.37
CA ASP A 655 20.84 -8.52 30.11
C ASP A 655 20.88 -9.06 28.68
N GLU A 656 21.12 -10.36 28.54
CA GLU A 656 21.26 -11.01 27.23
C GLU A 656 19.96 -11.04 26.44
N SER A 657 18.80 -10.81 27.07
CA SER A 657 17.50 -10.79 26.36
C SER A 657 17.36 -9.61 25.39
N TYR A 658 18.15 -8.55 25.57
CA TYR A 658 18.20 -7.39 24.67
C TYR A 658 19.06 -7.59 23.42
N ILE A 659 19.83 -8.69 23.37
CA ILE A 659 20.80 -8.93 22.32
C ILE A 659 20.27 -10.03 21.41
N LEU A 660 20.11 -9.71 20.13
CA LEU A 660 19.83 -10.74 19.14
C LEU A 660 21.09 -11.62 18.98
N PRO A 661 21.02 -12.94 19.19
CA PRO A 661 22.15 -13.82 18.94
C PRO A 661 22.59 -13.69 17.48
N LYS A 662 23.83 -13.24 17.24
CA LYS A 662 24.35 -13.04 15.88
C LYS A 662 24.40 -14.37 15.13
N GLN A 663 23.66 -14.47 14.03
CA GLN A 663 23.68 -15.66 13.16
C GLN A 663 24.67 -15.55 11.97
N GLU A 664 25.20 -14.36 11.60
CA GLU A 664 26.11 -14.20 10.44
C GLU A 664 27.14 -13.05 10.55
N GLU A 665 28.32 -13.21 9.93
CA GLU A 665 29.46 -12.28 9.86
C GLU A 665 29.41 -11.23 8.70
N LYS A 666 28.23 -10.71 8.30
CA LYS A 666 28.12 -9.70 7.21
C LYS A 666 27.79 -8.30 7.73
N LYS A 667 28.32 -7.23 7.08
CA LYS A 667 28.14 -5.81 7.48
C LYS A 667 26.73 -5.20 7.29
N HIS A 668 25.90 -5.62 6.31
CA HIS A 668 24.57 -5.04 6.03
C HIS A 668 23.43 -6.08 6.00
N VAL A 669 22.21 -5.72 6.47
CA VAL A 669 21.07 -6.67 6.48
C VAL A 669 20.81 -7.08 5.05
N THR A 670 20.62 -8.37 4.85
CA THR A 670 20.28 -8.92 3.56
C THR A 670 18.83 -8.53 3.26
N ASN A 671 18.58 -7.64 2.30
CA ASN A 671 17.21 -7.39 1.83
C ASN A 671 16.56 -8.73 1.43
N TRP A 672 15.23 -8.84 1.50
CA TRP A 672 14.54 -10.12 1.31
C TRP A 672 14.83 -10.73 -0.08
N PHE A 673 15.05 -9.89 -1.10
CA PHE A 673 15.53 -10.28 -2.44
C PHE A 673 17.05 -10.25 -2.60
N GLU A 674 17.81 -9.70 -1.65
CA GLU A 674 19.28 -9.66 -1.58
C GLU A 674 19.88 -10.82 -0.80
N LYS A 675 19.12 -11.88 -0.49
CA LYS A 675 19.72 -13.20 -0.17
C LYS A 675 20.72 -13.68 -1.23
N PHE A 676 20.89 -12.90 -2.31
CA PHE A 676 21.51 -12.92 -3.62
C PHE A 676 22.74 -11.99 -3.73
N ASP A 677 23.93 -12.57 -3.93
CA ASP A 677 25.25 -11.92 -3.85
C ASP A 677 25.68 -11.38 -5.24
N LEU A 678 26.17 -10.13 -5.26
CA LEU A 678 26.37 -9.31 -6.45
C LEU A 678 27.58 -8.36 -6.29
N SER A 679 28.81 -8.82 -6.56
CA SER A 679 29.93 -7.88 -6.84
C SER A 679 31.09 -8.45 -7.65
N GLU A 680 31.52 -7.68 -8.66
CA GLU A 680 32.77 -7.69 -9.47
C GLU A 680 32.82 -8.40 -10.84
N VAL A 681 32.99 -7.62 -11.91
CA VAL A 681 32.99 -8.07 -13.32
C VAL A 681 34.42 -8.20 -13.83
N LYS A 682 34.75 -9.34 -14.45
CA LYS A 682 35.81 -9.45 -15.47
C LYS A 682 35.13 -9.55 -16.83
N GLU A 683 35.74 -8.94 -17.85
CA GLU A 683 35.20 -8.91 -19.21
C GLU A 683 35.02 -10.34 -19.79
N ILE A 684 33.80 -10.63 -20.21
CA ILE A 684 33.41 -11.88 -20.89
C ILE A 684 33.24 -11.56 -22.37
N VAL A 685 34.00 -12.23 -23.23
CA VAL A 685 33.96 -12.03 -24.68
C VAL A 685 32.84 -12.88 -25.27
N VAL A 686 31.91 -12.26 -25.98
CA VAL A 686 30.79 -12.93 -26.70
C VAL A 686 31.11 -12.92 -28.20
N LYS A 687 30.97 -14.08 -28.86
CA LYS A 687 31.17 -14.22 -30.30
C LYS A 687 29.83 -14.11 -31.02
N ASP A 688 29.75 -13.21 -31.98
CA ASP A 688 28.53 -13.02 -32.78
C ASP A 688 28.12 -14.32 -33.49
N GLY A 689 26.84 -14.66 -33.39
CA GLY A 689 26.25 -15.86 -33.98
C GLY A 689 26.37 -17.13 -33.12
N TYR A 690 26.86 -17.03 -31.89
CA TYR A 690 27.01 -18.17 -30.97
C TYR A 690 26.20 -17.99 -29.68
N TYR A 691 25.88 -19.10 -29.01
CA TYR A 691 25.25 -19.07 -27.68
C TYR A 691 26.23 -18.51 -26.64
N SER A 692 25.69 -17.84 -25.63
CA SER A 692 26.46 -17.24 -24.55
C SER A 692 25.71 -17.34 -23.24
N ILE A 693 26.39 -17.04 -22.14
CA ILE A 693 25.73 -16.95 -20.83
C ILE A 693 24.66 -15.85 -20.75
N TYR A 694 24.57 -14.96 -21.74
CA TYR A 694 23.56 -13.90 -21.81
C TYR A 694 22.27 -14.34 -22.52
N ASP A 695 22.26 -15.49 -23.19
CA ASP A 695 21.04 -16.06 -23.77
C ASP A 695 20.13 -16.62 -22.67
N SER A 696 18.82 -16.47 -22.84
CA SER A 696 17.86 -17.01 -21.86
C SER A 696 17.97 -18.52 -21.78
N VAL A 697 17.71 -19.07 -20.59
CA VAL A 697 17.73 -20.52 -20.38
C VAL A 697 16.74 -21.22 -21.32
N GLU A 698 15.60 -20.59 -21.60
CA GLU A 698 14.66 -21.08 -22.62
C GLU A 698 15.29 -21.17 -24.02
N LYS A 699 16.03 -20.15 -24.47
CA LYS A 699 16.76 -20.20 -25.75
C LYS A 699 17.85 -21.26 -25.77
N LEU A 700 18.56 -21.46 -24.65
CA LEU A 700 19.52 -22.55 -24.54
C LEU A 700 18.86 -23.93 -24.69
N TYR A 701 17.58 -24.06 -24.32
CA TYR A 701 16.82 -25.31 -24.44
C TYR A 701 16.32 -25.59 -25.86
N GLU A 702 16.39 -24.62 -26.78
CA GLU A 702 16.04 -24.78 -28.20
C GLU A 702 17.12 -25.54 -28.99
N ASP A 703 18.37 -25.57 -28.49
CA ASP A 703 19.47 -26.34 -29.07
C ASP A 703 20.01 -27.41 -28.09
N GLU A 704 20.07 -28.67 -28.53
CA GLU A 704 20.47 -29.78 -27.65
C GLU A 704 21.90 -29.67 -27.12
N GLN A 705 22.82 -29.00 -27.84
CA GLN A 705 24.19 -28.79 -27.35
C GLN A 705 24.21 -27.69 -26.28
N ALA A 706 23.53 -26.56 -26.52
CA ALA A 706 23.44 -25.47 -25.55
C ALA A 706 22.71 -25.89 -24.27
N LYS A 707 21.65 -26.70 -24.41
CA LYS A 707 20.92 -27.35 -23.32
C LYS A 707 21.78 -28.32 -22.54
N ALA A 708 22.61 -29.12 -23.21
CA ALA A 708 23.53 -30.03 -22.55
C ALA A 708 24.57 -29.28 -21.71
N VAL A 709 25.12 -28.17 -22.24
CA VAL A 709 26.00 -27.27 -21.47
C VAL A 709 25.26 -26.71 -20.26
N PHE A 710 24.03 -26.20 -20.41
CA PHE A 710 23.25 -25.72 -19.27
C PHE A 710 23.02 -26.81 -18.22
N LYS A 711 22.56 -28.00 -18.61
CA LYS A 711 22.27 -29.12 -17.70
C LYS A 711 23.52 -29.66 -16.99
N LYS A 712 24.68 -29.60 -17.64
CA LYS A 712 25.97 -29.99 -17.06
C LYS A 712 26.28 -29.18 -15.79
N PHE A 713 25.92 -27.90 -15.76
CA PHE A 713 26.19 -27.02 -14.61
C PHE A 713 24.99 -26.81 -13.69
N PHE A 714 23.76 -26.93 -14.19
CA PHE A 714 22.53 -26.55 -13.48
C PHE A 714 21.43 -27.62 -13.52
N GLY A 715 21.79 -28.89 -13.73
CA GLY A 715 20.83 -30.00 -13.91
C GLY A 715 19.78 -30.11 -12.80
N GLU A 716 20.18 -30.00 -11.54
CA GLU A 716 19.26 -30.08 -10.38
C GLU A 716 18.38 -28.82 -10.26
N THR A 717 18.96 -27.64 -10.50
CA THR A 717 18.25 -26.34 -10.50
C THR A 717 17.16 -26.28 -11.58
N ALA A 718 17.41 -26.89 -12.75
CA ALA A 718 16.47 -26.94 -13.86
C ALA A 718 15.18 -27.71 -13.54
N GLU A 719 15.23 -28.59 -12.54
CA GLU A 719 14.11 -29.45 -12.16
C GLU A 719 13.21 -28.82 -11.08
N GLU A 720 13.64 -27.71 -10.45
CA GLU A 720 12.84 -27.00 -9.47
C GLU A 720 11.60 -26.32 -10.08
N PRO A 721 10.39 -26.53 -9.51
CA PRO A 721 9.16 -25.94 -10.04
C PRO A 721 9.17 -24.40 -10.13
N ARG A 722 9.85 -23.73 -9.20
CA ARG A 722 10.00 -22.26 -9.19
C ARG A 722 10.89 -21.77 -10.34
N PHE A 723 11.94 -22.53 -10.67
CA PHE A 723 12.88 -22.17 -11.72
C PHE A 723 12.25 -22.25 -13.12
N LYS A 724 11.33 -23.20 -13.34
CA LYS A 724 10.60 -23.34 -14.62
C LYS A 724 9.85 -22.08 -15.06
N VAL A 725 9.40 -21.25 -14.12
CA VAL A 725 8.70 -19.99 -14.43
C VAL A 725 9.68 -18.89 -14.85
N MET A 726 10.94 -19.00 -14.42
CA MET A 726 11.99 -18.03 -14.70
C MET A 726 12.79 -18.32 -15.98
N MET A 727 12.71 -19.54 -16.54
CA MET A 727 13.56 -19.97 -17.66
C MET A 727 13.49 -19.05 -18.89
N GLY A 728 12.32 -18.51 -19.21
CA GLY A 728 12.14 -17.56 -20.33
C GLY A 728 12.60 -16.13 -20.03
N LEU A 729 12.90 -15.83 -18.77
CA LEU A 729 13.24 -14.49 -18.26
C LEU A 729 14.70 -14.35 -17.83
N ILE A 730 15.39 -15.47 -17.62
CA ILE A 730 16.71 -15.49 -16.99
C ILE A 730 17.72 -16.11 -17.92
N SER A 731 18.91 -15.53 -17.98
CA SER A 731 20.11 -16.09 -18.63
C SER A 731 21.03 -16.68 -17.56
N ILE A 732 22.08 -17.42 -17.94
CA ILE A 732 23.07 -17.93 -16.97
C ILE A 732 23.80 -16.77 -16.28
N GLU A 733 24.00 -15.66 -16.98
CA GLU A 733 24.53 -14.43 -16.41
C GLU A 733 23.52 -13.75 -15.46
N GLY A 734 22.24 -13.77 -15.80
CA GLY A 734 21.17 -13.38 -14.90
C GLY A 734 21.06 -14.30 -13.67
N MET A 735 21.39 -15.59 -13.81
CA MET A 735 21.49 -16.54 -12.70
C MET A 735 22.73 -16.28 -11.84
N SER A 736 23.87 -15.92 -12.41
CA SER A 736 25.08 -15.66 -11.61
C SER A 736 24.99 -14.35 -10.84
N LYS A 737 24.17 -13.42 -11.31
CA LYS A 737 23.72 -12.24 -10.57
C LYS A 737 22.81 -12.55 -9.39
N ARG A 738 22.52 -13.83 -9.13
CA ARG A 738 21.55 -14.28 -8.11
C ARG A 738 22.19 -15.38 -7.24
N SER A 739 22.45 -15.12 -5.94
CA SER A 739 23.03 -16.14 -5.03
C SER A 739 22.28 -17.47 -4.95
N MET A 740 20.96 -17.56 -5.23
CA MET A 740 20.27 -18.86 -5.05
C MET A 740 20.93 -19.94 -5.88
N PHE A 741 21.54 -19.54 -6.99
CA PHE A 741 22.25 -20.42 -7.90
C PHE A 741 23.72 -20.63 -7.50
N ARG A 742 24.23 -19.83 -6.56
CA ARG A 742 25.60 -19.87 -6.02
C ARG A 742 26.67 -20.04 -7.11
N ILE A 743 26.50 -19.35 -8.23
CA ILE A 743 27.38 -19.52 -9.41
C ILE A 743 28.65 -18.68 -9.18
N PRO A 744 29.84 -19.30 -9.04
CA PRO A 744 31.08 -18.55 -8.94
C PRO A 744 31.32 -17.73 -10.20
N LYS A 745 31.91 -16.54 -10.06
CA LYS A 745 32.14 -15.65 -11.22
C LYS A 745 33.13 -16.21 -12.21
N GLU A 746 34.09 -16.97 -11.72
CA GLU A 746 35.07 -17.70 -12.50
C GLU A 746 34.39 -18.77 -13.37
N LEU A 747 33.25 -19.30 -12.92
CA LEU A 747 32.48 -20.30 -13.66
C LEU A 747 31.75 -19.69 -14.86
N LEU A 748 31.42 -18.39 -14.83
CA LEU A 748 30.77 -17.72 -15.95
C LEU A 748 31.65 -17.70 -17.20
N GLY A 749 32.95 -17.46 -17.04
CA GLY A 749 33.91 -17.55 -18.14
C GLY A 749 33.94 -18.94 -18.75
N VAL A 750 33.99 -19.98 -17.90
CA VAL A 750 34.01 -21.39 -18.32
C VAL A 750 32.73 -21.79 -19.07
N ILE A 751 31.56 -21.43 -18.53
CA ILE A 751 30.28 -21.74 -19.17
C ILE A 751 30.15 -20.96 -20.47
N ASN A 752 30.57 -19.69 -20.48
CA ASN A 752 30.58 -18.88 -21.70
C ASN A 752 31.48 -19.49 -22.76
N ASP A 753 32.70 -19.92 -22.43
CA ASP A 753 33.61 -20.56 -23.40
C ASP A 753 33.01 -21.85 -24.00
N GLU A 754 32.26 -22.62 -23.21
CA GLU A 754 31.55 -23.82 -23.70
C GLU A 754 30.31 -23.50 -24.56
N LEU A 755 29.59 -22.41 -24.26
CA LEU A 755 28.45 -21.97 -25.07
C LEU A 755 28.90 -21.26 -26.36
N ASN A 756 29.97 -20.48 -26.28
CA ASN A 756 30.44 -19.53 -27.30
C ASN A 756 31.19 -20.21 -28.47
N VAL A 757 31.13 -21.55 -28.51
CA VAL A 757 31.53 -22.42 -29.64
C VAL A 757 30.34 -23.10 -30.32
N ILE A 758 29.13 -22.95 -29.77
CA ILE A 758 27.88 -23.50 -30.31
C ILE A 758 27.16 -22.41 -31.14
N PRO A 759 27.04 -22.57 -32.47
CA PRO A 759 26.37 -21.58 -33.31
C PRO A 759 24.85 -21.56 -33.06
N LYS A 760 24.26 -20.37 -33.04
CA LYS A 760 22.80 -20.16 -33.03
C LYS A 760 22.23 -20.56 -34.39
N LYS A 761 21.07 -21.23 -34.38
CA LYS A 761 20.38 -21.68 -35.59
C LYS A 761 19.44 -20.61 -36.14
#